data_AF-A0A1Y4T4W9-F1
#
_entry.id   AF-A0A1Y4T4W9-F1
#
_cell.length_a   1.000
_cell.length_b   1.000
_cell.length_c   1.000
_cell.angle_alpha   90.00
_cell.angle_beta   90.00
_cell.angle_gamma   90.00
#
_symmetry.space_group_name_H-M   'P 1'
#
loop_
_entity.id
_entity.type
_entity.pdbx_description
1 polymer ?
#
loop_
_entity_poly.entity_id
_entity_poly.type
_entity_poly.pdbx_seq_one_letter_code
_entity_poly.pdbx_strand_id
1 'polypeptide(L)'
;MPRLIFKCPYIRGGSKKVAAHLSNYVRYMATREGAQRIAADKAQLPATKKQQQMVEQLLRDFPLSRGTFEYEDYAAAPTRGNAADFITRALEDNYDAAAKKENYISYIASRPRAQRTGSHALFTGSDEAPPLSKVAEEIAHHPGNVWLPIISLRREDASRLGYDDAERWKSLLTGYAMEIAQAMKIPWDQFRWYAAFHDESHHPHVHMVCYSADGTSGYLTKQGIADIKSGLAKEIFQNDLTELYQQQTQRRDTLNRDAQEVMRELLLRMEEGTVDNPRIEELMTHLADRLQFLSGKKQYGYLKAPLKAVVDEIVDELARDPRVAKAYDLWYEMREEVLRTYKNDLPERLPLSRQKEFKRIKNMVIQEAIRLGELRQVFHPEDQAEDTLPEQKGADGPQPGPESVWDERSNDSGEPHNSWEQIYRRARAILEDSKAPPEQTAQAVELLTKAAEHGSCSAAFTLGRLYLSGTTLPHDPAAAVRWLERAALGGDQHAQYRLGKLLLQGDEVPKDADGAVRWLTASAEQGSRYAQYALGKLFLLGKDVPEDRKAAWQWFQKAAEQGDQYAQYFVERMDHRDLFPVVQSAARLLHHLAGIFREQSQPSHPRGLRLTVDKKLWRKIREKKIAMGHKPDDHEEPTITM
;
A
#
# COMPACT_ATOMS: atom_id res chain seq x y z
N MET A 1 7.19 29.64 -6.31
CA MET A 1 8.58 29.13 -6.12
C MET A 1 8.67 28.24 -4.88
N PRO A 2 9.78 27.51 -4.66
CA PRO A 2 9.94 26.69 -3.47
C PRO A 2 10.12 27.52 -2.21
N ARG A 3 9.89 26.94 -1.03
CA ARG A 3 10.14 27.59 0.27
C ARG A 3 11.64 27.73 0.61
N LEU A 4 12.47 26.86 0.04
CA LEU A 4 13.93 26.87 0.12
C LEU A 4 14.54 27.07 -1.26
N ILE A 5 15.42 28.08 -1.38
CA ILE A 5 16.30 28.24 -2.54
C ILE A 5 17.70 27.79 -2.16
N PHE A 6 18.27 26.92 -3.00
CA PHE A 6 19.65 26.48 -2.92
C PHE A 6 20.30 26.70 -4.27
N LYS A 7 21.41 27.44 -4.28
CA LYS A 7 22.29 27.61 -5.43
C LYS A 7 23.69 27.20 -5.04
N CYS A 8 24.48 26.71 -5.99
CA CYS A 8 25.87 26.37 -5.73
C CYS A 8 26.73 26.67 -6.96
N PRO A 9 27.01 27.96 -7.23
CA PRO A 9 28.09 28.34 -8.14
C PRO A 9 29.44 27.82 -7.64
N TYR A 10 30.43 27.79 -8.53
CA TYR A 10 31.79 27.38 -8.16
C TYR A 10 32.84 28.16 -8.94
N ILE A 11 33.95 28.45 -8.27
CA ILE A 11 35.13 29.08 -8.84
C ILE A 11 36.11 27.97 -9.24
N ARG A 12 36.55 27.95 -10.50
CA ARG A 12 37.62 27.07 -10.96
C ARG A 12 38.99 27.60 -10.55
N GLY A 13 39.87 26.74 -10.05
CA GLY A 13 41.28 27.08 -9.88
C GLY A 13 41.93 27.42 -11.23
N GLY A 14 42.60 28.58 -11.31
CA GLY A 14 43.49 28.92 -12.42
C GLY A 14 42.92 29.69 -13.62
N SER A 15 41.67 30.17 -13.63
CA SER A 15 41.13 30.89 -14.80
C SER A 15 41.39 32.41 -14.77
N LYS A 16 42.14 32.92 -15.76
CA LYS A 16 42.52 34.34 -15.94
C LYS A 16 41.58 35.14 -16.88
N LYS A 17 40.31 34.77 -17.02
CA LYS A 17 39.39 35.45 -17.95
C LYS A 17 38.00 35.61 -17.36
N VAL A 18 37.54 36.85 -17.11
CA VAL A 18 36.73 37.68 -18.03
C VAL A 18 36.83 39.15 -17.56
N ALA A 19 37.43 40.05 -18.35
CA ALA A 19 37.98 41.31 -17.80
C ALA A 19 37.35 42.64 -18.29
N ALA A 20 36.34 42.66 -19.17
CA ALA A 20 35.81 43.94 -19.68
C ALA A 20 34.37 44.26 -19.22
N HIS A 21 33.42 43.33 -19.38
CA HIS A 21 32.00 43.58 -19.06
C HIS A 21 31.71 43.56 -17.54
N LEU A 22 32.50 42.79 -16.80
CA LEU A 22 32.36 42.52 -15.36
C LEU A 22 32.94 43.63 -14.48
N SER A 23 33.87 44.42 -15.01
CA SER A 23 34.36 45.67 -14.40
C SER A 23 33.24 46.67 -14.12
N ASN A 24 32.21 46.72 -14.98
CA ASN A 24 31.07 47.62 -14.81
C ASN A 24 30.18 47.17 -13.65
N TYR A 25 30.04 45.86 -13.43
CA TYR A 25 29.31 45.29 -12.30
C TYR A 25 30.02 45.50 -10.96
N VAL A 26 31.35 45.33 -10.93
CA VAL A 26 32.17 45.64 -9.74
C VAL A 26 32.15 47.13 -9.43
N ARG A 27 32.27 47.98 -10.45
CA ARG A 27 32.13 49.44 -10.27
C ARG A 27 30.75 49.77 -9.75
N TYR A 28 29.69 49.19 -10.32
CA TYR A 28 28.32 49.37 -9.83
C TYR A 28 28.18 48.96 -8.36
N MET A 29 28.74 47.83 -7.93
CA MET A 29 28.71 47.42 -6.51
C MET A 29 29.56 48.32 -5.60
N ALA A 30 30.68 48.85 -6.08
CA ALA A 30 31.59 49.72 -5.33
C ALA A 30 31.08 51.18 -5.23
N THR A 31 30.38 51.67 -6.24
CA THR A 31 29.80 53.03 -6.27
C THR A 31 28.34 53.07 -5.85
N ARG A 32 27.71 51.90 -5.65
CA ARG A 32 26.36 51.84 -5.14
C ARG A 32 26.38 52.27 -3.68
N GLU A 33 25.54 53.26 -3.39
CA GLU A 33 25.14 53.60 -2.03
C GLU A 33 24.46 52.40 -1.37
N GLY A 34 25.24 51.41 -0.92
CA GLY A 34 24.79 50.38 0.02
C GLY A 34 24.44 50.93 1.41
N ALA A 35 24.32 52.26 1.54
CA ALA A 35 24.09 52.98 2.78
C ALA A 35 22.86 53.89 2.77
N GLN A 36 22.20 54.15 1.63
CA GLN A 36 20.95 54.93 1.64
C GLN A 36 19.76 54.12 1.13
N ARG A 37 18.84 53.86 2.07
CA ARG A 37 17.49 53.35 1.82
C ARG A 37 16.85 54.17 0.70
N ILE A 38 16.28 53.49 -0.30
CA ILE A 38 15.13 54.08 -0.98
C ILE A 38 14.10 54.25 0.13
N ALA A 39 13.71 55.50 0.43
CA ALA A 39 12.71 55.76 1.46
C ALA A 39 11.47 54.89 1.20
N ALA A 40 10.85 54.35 2.27
CA ALA A 40 9.84 53.30 2.16
C ALA A 40 8.65 53.69 1.26
N ASP A 41 8.33 55.00 1.21
CA ASP A 41 7.36 55.64 0.31
C ASP A 41 7.76 55.55 -1.17
N LYS A 42 9.05 55.63 -1.48
CA LYS A 42 9.60 55.57 -2.84
C LYS A 42 9.93 54.15 -3.32
N ALA A 43 10.02 53.19 -2.40
CA ALA A 43 10.35 51.79 -2.72
C ALA A 43 9.23 51.11 -3.52
N GLN A 44 7.97 51.47 -3.24
CA GLN A 44 6.78 50.94 -3.91
C GLN A 44 6.49 51.56 -5.28
N LEU A 45 7.21 52.63 -5.66
CA LEU A 45 7.07 53.21 -6.98
C LEU A 45 7.49 52.22 -8.07
N PRO A 46 6.97 52.33 -9.31
CA PRO A 46 7.41 51.52 -10.43
C PRO A 46 8.92 51.62 -10.65
N ALA A 47 9.54 50.47 -10.97
CA ALA A 47 10.95 50.37 -11.28
C ALA A 47 11.33 51.36 -12.40
N THR A 48 12.46 52.03 -12.23
CA THR A 48 12.94 52.99 -13.24
C THR A 48 13.35 52.26 -14.53
N LYS A 49 13.31 52.93 -15.69
CA LYS A 49 13.78 52.35 -16.97
C LYS A 49 15.20 51.80 -16.88
N LYS A 50 16.10 52.48 -16.13
CA LYS A 50 17.47 52.01 -15.88
C LYS A 50 17.51 50.71 -15.08
N GLN A 51 16.66 50.59 -14.05
CA GLN A 51 16.56 49.35 -13.27
C GLN A 51 16.01 48.20 -14.12
N GLN A 52 14.97 48.44 -14.93
CA GLN A 52 14.43 47.43 -15.85
C GLN A 52 15.48 46.93 -16.85
N GLN A 53 16.21 47.86 -17.49
CA GLN A 53 17.31 47.53 -18.40
C GLN A 53 18.41 46.72 -17.72
N MET A 54 18.78 47.08 -16.49
CA MET A 54 19.77 46.36 -15.69
C MET A 54 19.29 44.95 -15.33
N VAL A 55 18.03 44.80 -14.94
CA VAL A 55 17.41 43.48 -14.66
C VAL A 55 17.48 42.60 -15.91
N GLU A 56 17.04 43.09 -17.07
CA GLU A 56 17.10 42.34 -18.33
C GLU A 56 18.53 41.94 -18.69
N GLN A 57 19.48 42.85 -18.51
CA GLN A 57 20.89 42.59 -18.77
C GLN A 57 21.44 41.48 -17.85
N LEU A 58 21.15 41.55 -16.55
CA LEU A 58 21.56 40.52 -15.58
C LEU A 58 20.93 39.17 -15.87
N LEU A 59 19.70 39.12 -16.36
CA LEU A 59 19.02 37.87 -16.72
C LEU A 59 19.51 37.25 -18.03
N ARG A 60 20.12 38.07 -18.91
CA ARG A 60 20.84 37.60 -20.11
C ARG A 60 22.22 37.06 -19.72
N ASP A 61 22.96 37.83 -18.93
CA ASP A 61 24.33 37.49 -18.53
C ASP A 61 24.35 36.33 -17.53
N PHE A 62 23.37 36.29 -16.62
CA PHE A 62 23.24 35.28 -15.56
C PHE A 62 21.84 34.66 -15.55
N PRO A 63 21.52 33.74 -16.48
CA PRO A 63 20.18 33.18 -16.60
C PRO A 63 19.66 32.49 -15.34
N LEU A 64 20.55 31.93 -14.52
CA LEU A 64 20.22 31.26 -13.25
C LEU A 64 19.71 32.23 -12.16
N SER A 65 19.89 33.54 -12.33
CA SER A 65 19.33 34.55 -11.43
C SER A 65 17.80 34.58 -11.46
N ARG A 66 17.14 34.01 -12.48
CA ARG A 66 15.68 33.79 -12.48
C ARG A 66 15.18 32.94 -11.32
N GLY A 67 16.05 32.11 -10.76
CA GLY A 67 15.69 31.19 -9.68
C GLY A 67 15.83 31.76 -8.28
N THR A 68 15.86 33.08 -8.06
CA THR A 68 15.89 33.70 -6.72
C THR A 68 14.53 34.26 -6.30
N PHE A 69 14.31 34.39 -4.99
CA PHE A 69 13.10 35.02 -4.47
C PHE A 69 12.99 36.48 -4.87
N GLU A 70 14.10 37.20 -4.92
CA GLU A 70 14.14 38.62 -5.30
C GLU A 70 13.67 38.82 -6.76
N TYR A 71 13.96 37.87 -7.65
CA TYR A 71 13.43 37.91 -9.01
C TYR A 71 11.92 37.66 -9.04
N GLU A 72 11.43 36.72 -8.22
CA GLU A 72 9.99 36.44 -8.12
C GLU A 72 9.23 37.66 -7.61
N ASP A 73 9.72 38.31 -6.55
CA ASP A 73 9.10 39.52 -6.01
C ASP A 73 9.11 40.65 -7.05
N TYR A 74 10.20 40.80 -7.81
CA TYR A 74 10.27 41.77 -8.90
C TYR A 74 9.33 41.42 -10.07
N ALA A 75 9.23 40.15 -10.46
CA ALA A 75 8.36 39.71 -11.54
C ALA A 75 6.87 39.86 -11.17
N ALA A 76 6.51 39.58 -9.91
CA ALA A 76 5.17 39.78 -9.39
C ALA A 76 4.83 41.28 -9.23
N ALA A 77 5.78 42.07 -8.74
CA ALA A 77 5.64 43.51 -8.53
C ALA A 77 6.94 44.24 -8.91
N PRO A 78 7.05 44.80 -10.14
CA PRO A 78 8.27 45.44 -10.62
C PRO A 78 8.44 46.86 -10.04
N THR A 79 8.62 46.94 -8.73
CA THR A 79 8.83 48.18 -7.98
C THR A 79 10.32 48.55 -7.93
N ARG A 80 10.64 49.79 -7.54
CA ARG A 80 12.02 50.24 -7.36
C ARG A 80 12.74 49.45 -6.28
N GLY A 81 12.04 49.09 -5.20
CA GLY A 81 12.55 48.24 -4.12
C GLY A 81 12.90 46.85 -4.62
N ASN A 82 11.94 46.14 -5.22
CA ASN A 82 12.15 44.77 -5.69
C ASN A 82 13.22 44.70 -6.80
N ALA A 83 13.25 45.69 -7.69
CA ALA A 83 14.29 45.77 -8.71
C ALA A 83 15.68 46.01 -8.09
N ALA A 84 15.78 46.88 -7.09
CA ALA A 84 17.03 47.12 -6.39
C ALA A 84 17.50 45.86 -5.65
N ASP A 85 16.60 45.18 -4.92
CA ASP A 85 16.89 43.95 -4.20
C ASP A 85 17.39 42.85 -5.16
N PHE A 86 16.66 42.59 -6.25
CA PHE A 86 17.07 41.64 -7.29
C PHE A 86 18.42 41.98 -7.92
N ILE A 87 18.64 43.25 -8.32
CA ILE A 87 19.92 43.67 -8.91
C ILE A 87 21.07 43.42 -7.93
N THR A 88 20.87 43.72 -6.63
CA THR A 88 21.88 43.40 -5.60
C THR A 88 22.17 41.92 -5.60
N ARG A 89 21.13 41.11 -5.46
CA ARG A 89 21.26 39.67 -5.27
C ARG A 89 21.90 39.01 -6.48
N ALA A 90 21.47 39.35 -7.69
CA ALA A 90 22.00 38.81 -8.92
C ALA A 90 23.47 39.18 -9.12
N LEU A 91 23.90 40.36 -8.68
CA LEU A 91 25.33 40.74 -8.72
C LEU A 91 26.15 39.99 -7.66
N GLU A 92 25.60 39.79 -6.48
CA GLU A 92 26.26 39.06 -5.38
C GLU A 92 26.42 37.57 -5.66
N ASP A 93 25.36 36.93 -6.17
CA ASP A 93 25.37 35.52 -6.60
C ASP A 93 26.43 35.23 -7.67
N ASN A 94 26.82 36.26 -8.42
CA ASN A 94 27.76 36.16 -9.54
C ASN A 94 28.99 37.06 -9.33
N TYR A 95 29.30 37.40 -8.07
CA TYR A 95 30.39 38.31 -7.71
C TYR A 95 31.76 37.76 -8.12
N ASP A 96 31.93 36.44 -8.11
CA ASP A 96 33.13 35.74 -8.53
C ASP A 96 33.39 35.85 -10.05
N ALA A 97 32.34 35.86 -10.85
CA ALA A 97 32.44 36.24 -12.25
C ALA A 97 32.83 37.73 -12.36
N ALA A 98 32.33 38.57 -11.45
CA ALA A 98 32.51 40.02 -11.48
C ALA A 98 33.91 40.50 -11.03
N ALA A 99 34.46 39.90 -9.97
CA ALA A 99 35.64 40.38 -9.22
C ALA A 99 36.65 39.25 -8.93
N LYS A 100 37.87 39.63 -8.50
CA LYS A 100 38.92 38.67 -8.11
C LYS A 100 38.51 37.86 -6.87
N LYS A 101 38.87 36.57 -6.86
CA LYS A 101 38.67 35.58 -5.79
C LYS A 101 39.06 36.10 -4.39
N GLU A 102 40.09 36.94 -4.33
CA GLU A 102 40.64 37.57 -3.12
C GLU A 102 39.62 38.41 -2.32
N ASN A 103 38.63 39.01 -2.98
CA ASN A 103 37.74 39.98 -2.34
C ASN A 103 36.39 39.38 -1.87
N TYR A 104 36.03 38.18 -2.33
CA TYR A 104 34.71 37.60 -2.08
C TYR A 104 34.48 37.28 -0.60
N ILE A 105 35.46 36.67 0.07
CA ILE A 105 35.36 36.26 1.47
C ILE A 105 35.27 37.45 2.40
N SER A 106 36.16 38.43 2.20
CA SER A 106 36.12 39.68 2.95
C SER A 106 34.78 40.39 2.76
N TYR A 107 34.25 40.40 1.53
CA TYR A 107 32.98 41.02 1.21
C TYR A 107 31.78 40.39 1.95
N ILE A 108 31.59 39.06 1.89
CA ILE A 108 30.48 38.40 2.58
C ILE A 108 30.60 38.52 4.11
N ALA A 109 31.82 38.54 4.64
CA ALA A 109 32.05 38.60 6.09
C ALA A 109 31.84 40.00 6.70
N SER A 110 31.96 41.08 5.90
CA SER A 110 31.92 42.47 6.39
C SER A 110 30.68 43.27 5.98
N ARG A 111 29.77 42.71 5.17
CA ARG A 111 28.62 43.40 4.57
C ARG A 111 27.64 44.00 5.60
N PRO A 112 26.94 45.11 5.29
CA PRO A 112 25.77 45.55 6.04
C PRO A 112 24.73 44.42 6.15
N ARG A 113 24.19 44.18 7.35
CA ARG A 113 23.26 43.07 7.70
C ARG A 113 23.88 41.67 7.80
N ALA A 114 25.19 41.52 7.64
CA ALA A 114 25.85 40.28 8.06
C ALA A 114 25.87 40.24 9.60
N GLN A 115 25.25 39.23 10.21
CA GLN A 115 25.19 39.13 11.67
C GLN A 115 26.55 38.72 12.20
N ARG A 116 27.13 39.54 13.10
CA ARG A 116 28.48 39.33 13.62
C ARG A 116 28.41 38.70 15.01
N THR A 117 29.10 37.59 15.18
CA THR A 117 29.38 36.97 16.48
C THR A 117 30.76 37.36 17.03
N GLY A 118 31.53 38.16 16.26
CA GLY A 118 32.84 38.71 16.61
C GLY A 118 33.22 39.92 15.75
N SER A 119 34.48 40.01 15.30
CA SER A 119 34.94 41.10 14.42
C SER A 119 34.36 41.03 12.99
N HIS A 120 33.83 39.86 12.59
CA HIS A 120 33.18 39.60 11.30
C HIS A 120 32.05 38.56 11.43
N ALA A 121 31.32 38.32 10.34
CA ALA A 121 30.17 37.41 10.29
C ALA A 121 30.51 35.96 9.90
N LEU A 122 31.77 35.66 9.56
CA LEU A 122 32.19 34.31 9.13
C LEU A 122 32.24 33.33 10.32
N PHE A 123 31.63 32.15 10.15
CA PHE A 123 31.65 31.04 11.10
C PHE A 123 31.92 29.69 10.40
N THR A 124 32.22 28.67 11.19
CA THR A 124 32.36 27.26 10.76
C THR A 124 31.90 26.35 11.91
N GLY A 125 32.13 25.05 11.83
CA GLY A 125 31.73 24.08 12.87
C GLY A 125 32.52 24.17 14.18
N SER A 126 33.54 25.02 14.26
CA SER A 126 34.31 25.28 15.48
C SER A 126 33.65 26.35 16.35
N ASP A 127 33.96 26.31 17.66
CA ASP A 127 33.51 27.33 18.61
C ASP A 127 34.19 28.68 18.38
N GLU A 128 35.43 28.68 17.87
CA GLU A 128 36.17 29.89 17.54
C GLU A 128 35.93 30.34 16.10
N ALA A 129 35.76 31.66 15.91
CA ALA A 129 35.66 32.28 14.58
C ALA A 129 37.04 32.25 13.88
N PRO A 130 37.11 31.83 12.60
CA PRO A 130 38.38 31.70 11.91
C PRO A 130 38.95 33.08 11.53
N PRO A 131 40.28 33.28 11.53
CA PRO A 131 40.87 34.56 11.11
C PRO A 131 40.56 34.87 9.64
N LEU A 132 39.80 35.94 9.40
CA LEU A 132 39.31 36.31 8.06
C LEU A 132 40.43 36.42 7.00
N SER A 133 41.57 37.02 7.36
CA SER A 133 42.71 37.18 6.46
C SER A 133 43.29 35.83 6.02
N LYS A 134 43.42 34.89 6.95
CA LYS A 134 43.94 33.54 6.69
C LYS A 134 43.02 32.77 5.75
N VAL A 135 41.71 32.80 6.01
CA VAL A 135 40.70 32.10 5.18
C VAL A 135 40.65 32.70 3.76
N ALA A 136 40.68 34.03 3.65
CA ALA A 136 40.70 34.71 2.36
C ALA A 136 41.96 34.35 1.54
N GLU A 137 43.14 34.32 2.17
CA GLU A 137 44.40 33.96 1.53
C GLU A 137 44.42 32.49 1.06
N GLU A 138 43.92 31.58 1.90
CA GLU A 138 43.81 30.15 1.57
C GLU A 138 42.92 29.92 0.35
N ILE A 139 41.73 30.55 0.34
CA ILE A 139 40.79 30.41 -0.78
C ILE A 139 41.34 31.09 -2.03
N ALA A 140 41.96 32.26 -1.93
CA ALA A 140 42.54 32.97 -3.07
C ALA A 140 43.55 32.10 -3.84
N HIS A 141 44.41 31.36 -3.12
CA HIS A 141 45.45 30.52 -3.70
C HIS A 141 45.04 29.05 -3.91
N HIS A 142 43.82 28.68 -3.52
CA HIS A 142 43.36 27.30 -3.62
C HIS A 142 43.38 26.79 -5.08
N PRO A 143 44.06 25.66 -5.38
CA PRO A 143 44.28 25.18 -6.74
C PRO A 143 43.07 24.45 -7.33
N GLY A 144 42.17 23.95 -6.47
CA GLY A 144 40.96 23.23 -6.87
C GLY A 144 39.72 24.11 -7.00
N ASN A 145 38.58 23.46 -7.27
CA ASN A 145 37.27 24.11 -7.26
C ASN A 145 36.91 24.59 -5.85
N VAL A 146 36.31 25.77 -5.78
CA VAL A 146 35.71 26.32 -4.56
C VAL A 146 34.23 26.52 -4.83
N TRP A 147 33.39 25.74 -4.16
CA TRP A 147 31.94 25.81 -4.27
C TRP A 147 31.40 26.89 -3.34
N LEU A 148 30.40 27.63 -3.80
CA LEU A 148 29.81 28.74 -3.06
C LEU A 148 28.31 28.47 -2.84
N PRO A 149 27.92 27.50 -1.98
CA PRO A 149 26.51 27.26 -1.71
C PRO A 149 25.82 28.50 -1.14
N ILE A 150 24.60 28.77 -1.57
CA ILE A 150 23.78 29.86 -1.06
C ILE A 150 22.41 29.29 -0.73
N ILE A 151 22.01 29.45 0.51
CA ILE A 151 20.75 28.93 1.06
C ILE A 151 19.90 30.12 1.45
N SER A 152 18.70 30.24 0.87
CA SER A 152 17.79 31.34 1.14
C SER A 152 16.42 30.82 1.55
N LEU A 153 15.81 31.52 2.52
CA LEU A 153 14.46 31.28 3.01
C LEU A 153 13.63 32.55 2.83
N ARG A 154 12.30 32.39 2.75
CA ARG A 154 11.40 33.54 2.92
C ARG A 154 11.48 34.05 4.36
N ARG A 155 11.36 35.37 4.55
CA ARG A 155 11.34 36.01 5.88
C ARG A 155 10.36 35.34 6.85
N GLU A 156 9.14 35.07 6.42
CA GLU A 156 8.10 34.43 7.23
C GLU A 156 8.53 33.05 7.77
N ASP A 157 9.16 32.23 6.91
CA ASP A 157 9.66 30.92 7.29
C ASP A 157 10.91 31.02 8.15
N ALA A 158 11.81 31.94 7.82
CA ALA A 158 13.01 32.19 8.62
C ALA A 158 12.65 32.57 10.06
N SER A 159 11.77 33.55 10.26
CA SER A 159 11.37 34.00 11.59
C SER A 159 10.54 32.98 12.37
N ARG A 160 9.66 32.22 11.69
CA ARG A 160 8.89 31.16 12.36
C ARG A 160 9.76 30.00 12.84
N LEU A 161 10.81 29.67 12.08
CA LEU A 161 11.69 28.53 12.34
C LEU A 161 12.98 28.91 13.10
N GLY A 162 13.19 30.19 13.39
CA GLY A 162 14.36 30.72 14.11
C GLY A 162 15.63 30.88 13.26
N TYR A 163 15.50 30.90 11.94
CA TYR A 163 16.60 31.12 10.98
C TYR A 163 16.81 32.61 10.64
N ASP A 164 16.31 33.49 11.50
CA ASP A 164 16.71 34.89 11.64
C ASP A 164 17.92 35.07 12.59
N ASP A 165 18.46 33.97 13.12
CA ASP A 165 19.62 33.94 14.00
C ASP A 165 20.80 33.12 13.40
N ALA A 166 22.00 33.70 13.39
CA ALA A 166 23.23 33.09 12.89
C ALA A 166 23.62 31.79 13.63
N GLU A 167 23.38 31.67 14.93
CA GLU A 167 23.71 30.47 15.71
C GLU A 167 22.81 29.28 15.30
N ARG A 168 21.57 29.56 14.90
CA ARG A 168 20.68 28.52 14.35
C ARG A 168 21.22 27.99 13.03
N TRP A 169 21.69 28.87 12.14
CA TRP A 169 22.36 28.50 10.90
C TRP A 169 23.66 27.74 11.14
N LYS A 170 24.49 28.19 12.09
CA LYS A 170 25.72 27.51 12.49
C LYS A 170 25.43 26.07 12.94
N SER A 171 24.44 25.91 13.81
CA SER A 171 24.02 24.60 14.33
C SER A 171 23.55 23.66 13.22
N LEU A 172 22.67 24.14 12.34
CA LEU A 172 22.18 23.38 11.17
C LEU A 172 23.34 22.94 10.27
N LEU A 173 24.18 23.88 9.84
CA LEU A 173 25.25 23.61 8.87
C LEU A 173 26.35 22.73 9.46
N THR A 174 26.61 22.83 10.77
CA THR A 174 27.55 21.95 11.46
C THR A 174 27.03 20.51 11.48
N GLY A 175 25.76 20.32 11.82
CA GLY A 175 25.13 19.00 11.81
C GLY A 175 25.03 18.38 10.41
N TYR A 176 24.82 19.21 9.39
CA TYR A 176 24.58 18.78 8.00
C TYR A 176 25.85 18.80 7.11
N ALA A 177 27.01 19.15 7.66
CA ALA A 177 28.25 19.33 6.90
C ALA A 177 28.71 18.04 6.21
N MET A 178 28.48 16.89 6.83
CA MET A 178 28.90 15.58 6.32
C MET A 178 28.12 15.19 5.06
N GLU A 179 26.82 15.45 5.04
CA GLU A 179 25.93 15.24 3.90
C GLU A 179 26.32 16.13 2.72
N ILE A 180 26.68 17.39 2.99
CA ILE A 180 27.21 18.31 1.97
C ILE A 180 28.53 17.75 1.38
N ALA A 181 29.46 17.32 2.24
CA ALA A 181 30.74 16.74 1.81
C ALA A 181 30.53 15.49 0.94
N GLN A 182 29.64 14.59 1.37
CA GLN A 182 29.29 13.37 0.64
C GLN A 182 28.68 13.68 -0.74
N ALA A 183 27.73 14.61 -0.81
CA ALA A 183 27.10 15.03 -2.06
C ALA A 183 28.09 15.72 -3.02
N MET A 184 29.09 16.43 -2.47
CA MET A 184 30.21 17.00 -3.22
C MET A 184 31.30 15.98 -3.55
N LYS A 185 31.21 14.74 -3.07
CA LYS A 185 32.24 13.70 -3.22
C LYS A 185 33.62 14.12 -2.70
N ILE A 186 33.64 14.85 -1.58
CA ILE A 186 34.86 15.24 -0.87
C ILE A 186 34.98 14.33 0.35
N PRO A 187 36.12 13.62 0.54
CA PRO A 187 36.38 12.88 1.78
C PRO A 187 36.24 13.81 3.00
N TRP A 188 35.61 13.34 4.08
CA TRP A 188 35.27 14.18 5.22
C TRP A 188 36.49 14.86 5.85
N ASP A 189 37.61 14.16 5.97
CA ASP A 189 38.89 14.67 6.46
C ASP A 189 39.48 15.78 5.59
N GLN A 190 39.12 15.80 4.31
CA GLN A 190 39.51 16.82 3.34
C GLN A 190 38.49 17.94 3.19
N PHE A 191 37.28 17.81 3.73
CA PHE A 191 36.23 18.81 3.56
C PHE A 191 36.52 20.04 4.43
N ARG A 192 36.48 21.22 3.81
CA ARG A 192 36.59 22.51 4.49
C ARG A 192 35.39 23.36 4.12
N TRP A 193 34.79 23.99 5.13
CA TRP A 193 33.67 24.88 4.90
C TRP A 193 33.67 26.08 5.86
N TYR A 194 33.15 27.20 5.35
CA TYR A 194 32.88 28.42 6.09
C TYR A 194 31.53 28.98 5.65
N ALA A 195 30.88 29.77 6.50
CA ALA A 195 29.61 30.39 6.17
C ALA A 195 29.43 31.76 6.82
N ALA A 196 28.57 32.59 6.22
CA ALA A 196 28.17 33.89 6.74
C ALA A 196 26.66 34.06 6.55
N PHE A 197 25.96 34.43 7.63
CA PHE A 197 24.52 34.68 7.62
C PHE A 197 24.23 36.17 7.39
N HIS A 198 23.24 36.43 6.54
CA HIS A 198 22.76 37.76 6.20
C HIS A 198 21.26 37.87 6.49
N ASP A 199 20.93 38.74 7.45
CA ASP A 199 19.56 39.00 7.87
C ASP A 199 18.89 40.05 6.97
N GLU A 200 18.54 39.65 5.74
CA GLU A 200 17.92 40.56 4.77
C GLU A 200 16.42 40.69 4.92
N SER A 201 15.88 41.90 4.79
CA SER A 201 14.49 42.24 5.09
C SER A 201 13.44 41.27 4.51
N HIS A 202 13.62 40.82 3.26
CA HIS A 202 12.67 39.92 2.59
C HIS A 202 13.13 38.45 2.58
N HIS A 203 14.43 38.19 2.37
CA HIS A 203 14.95 36.82 2.19
C HIS A 203 16.27 36.60 2.96
N PRO A 204 16.19 36.21 4.25
CA PRO A 204 17.36 35.81 5.01
C PRO A 204 18.09 34.66 4.31
N HIS A 205 19.41 34.74 4.27
CA HIS A 205 20.20 33.74 3.57
C HIS A 205 21.60 33.56 4.16
N VAL A 206 22.18 32.40 3.86
CA VAL A 206 23.56 32.07 4.21
C VAL A 206 24.37 31.87 2.95
N HIS A 207 25.52 32.55 2.91
CA HIS A 207 26.59 32.25 1.97
C HIS A 207 27.52 31.24 2.61
N MET A 208 27.75 30.12 1.92
CA MET A 208 28.75 29.13 2.29
C MET A 208 29.91 29.14 1.30
N VAL A 209 31.04 28.64 1.76
CA VAL A 209 32.22 28.39 0.95
C VAL A 209 32.72 27.01 1.30
N CYS A 210 32.79 26.12 0.32
CA CYS A 210 33.16 24.72 0.49
C CYS A 210 34.28 24.37 -0.49
N TYR A 211 35.28 23.62 -0.04
CA TYR A 211 36.37 23.13 -0.88
C TYR A 211 37.03 21.90 -0.27
N SER A 212 37.87 21.23 -1.07
CA SER A 212 38.68 20.10 -0.60
C SER A 212 40.09 20.58 -0.29
N ALA A 213 40.61 20.28 0.90
CA ALA A 213 41.95 20.68 1.32
C ALA A 213 43.07 20.16 0.41
N ASP A 214 42.88 19.03 -0.27
CA ASP A 214 43.85 18.47 -1.22
C ASP A 214 43.83 19.16 -2.61
N GLY A 215 42.84 20.02 -2.86
CA GLY A 215 42.68 20.75 -4.12
C GLY A 215 42.28 19.93 -5.34
N THR A 216 42.06 18.62 -5.20
CA THR A 216 41.81 17.70 -6.33
C THR A 216 40.54 16.88 -6.16
N SER A 217 40.15 16.58 -4.93
CA SER A 217 38.92 15.86 -4.60
C SER A 217 37.70 16.78 -4.69
N GLY A 218 36.58 16.18 -5.07
CA GLY A 218 35.29 16.85 -5.11
C GLY A 218 34.76 17.14 -6.52
N TYR A 219 33.52 16.73 -6.75
CA TYR A 219 32.74 17.08 -7.92
C TYR A 219 31.25 17.05 -7.58
N LEU A 220 30.58 18.16 -7.86
CA LEU A 220 29.16 18.32 -7.56
C LEU A 220 28.30 18.04 -8.80
N THR A 221 27.48 16.99 -8.73
CA THR A 221 26.54 16.60 -9.79
C THR A 221 25.18 17.29 -9.63
N LYS A 222 24.33 17.28 -10.67
CA LYS A 222 22.93 17.70 -10.56
C LYS A 222 22.17 16.90 -9.47
N GLN A 223 22.46 15.60 -9.35
CA GLN A 223 21.87 14.77 -8.31
C GLN A 223 22.36 15.18 -6.92
N GLY A 224 23.66 15.43 -6.74
CA GLY A 224 24.20 15.91 -5.46
C GLY A 224 23.61 17.26 -5.03
N ILE A 225 23.36 18.18 -5.97
CA ILE A 225 22.61 19.43 -5.69
C ILE A 225 21.20 19.11 -5.22
N ALA A 226 20.50 18.18 -5.88
CA ALA A 226 19.15 17.78 -5.48
C ALA A 226 19.13 17.11 -4.10
N ASP A 227 20.15 16.32 -3.76
CA ASP A 227 20.30 15.63 -2.49
C ASP A 227 20.51 16.64 -1.34
N ILE A 228 21.45 17.59 -1.50
CA ILE A 228 21.67 18.68 -0.53
C ILE A 228 20.39 19.49 -0.35
N LYS A 229 19.75 19.89 -1.46
CA LYS A 229 18.55 20.72 -1.43
C LYS A 229 17.39 20.01 -0.74
N SER A 230 17.16 18.73 -1.02
CA SER A 230 16.11 17.94 -0.38
C SER A 230 16.41 17.68 1.09
N GLY A 231 17.66 17.45 1.48
CA GLY A 231 18.01 17.18 2.87
C GLY A 231 17.97 18.43 3.74
N LEU A 232 18.49 19.57 3.26
CA LEU A 232 18.31 20.86 3.93
C LEU A 232 16.82 21.19 4.13
N ALA A 233 15.98 20.94 3.14
CA ALA A 233 14.54 21.12 3.29
C ALA A 233 13.94 20.23 4.38
N LYS A 234 14.40 18.97 4.51
CA LYS A 234 13.97 18.04 5.57
C LYS A 234 14.41 18.48 6.96
N GLU A 235 15.61 19.02 7.10
CA GLU A 235 16.13 19.53 8.37
C GLU A 235 15.44 20.84 8.78
N ILE A 236 15.30 21.79 7.85
CA ILE A 236 14.72 23.12 8.13
C ILE A 236 13.22 23.01 8.40
N PHE A 237 12.49 22.26 7.56
CA PHE A 237 11.03 22.15 7.61
C PHE A 237 10.57 20.83 8.23
N GLN A 238 11.35 20.26 9.16
CA GLN A 238 11.11 18.93 9.71
C GLN A 238 9.68 18.72 10.23
N ASN A 239 9.17 19.66 11.02
CA ASN A 239 7.82 19.57 11.59
C ASN A 239 6.74 19.69 10.51
N ASP A 240 6.85 20.71 9.65
CA ASP A 240 5.93 20.93 8.52
C ASP A 240 5.86 19.67 7.62
N LEU A 241 7.02 19.09 7.29
CA LEU A 241 7.10 17.90 6.46
C LEU A 241 6.57 16.65 7.18
N THR A 242 6.79 16.54 8.49
CA THR A 242 6.25 15.42 9.29
C THR A 242 4.74 15.41 9.25
N GLU A 243 4.10 16.58 9.41
CA GLU A 243 2.66 16.72 9.28
C GLU A 243 2.18 16.35 7.87
N LEU A 244 2.85 16.84 6.83
CA LEU A 244 2.53 16.49 5.44
C LEU A 244 2.67 14.99 5.17
N TYR A 245 3.68 14.31 5.72
CA TYR A 245 3.83 12.86 5.57
C TYR A 245 2.74 12.08 6.32
N GLN A 246 2.27 12.57 7.47
CA GLN A 246 1.13 11.99 8.18
C GLN A 246 -0.16 12.13 7.36
N GLN A 247 -0.44 13.33 6.84
CA GLN A 247 -1.58 13.58 5.98
C GLN A 247 -1.50 12.74 4.69
N GLN A 248 -0.31 12.66 4.07
CA GLN A 248 -0.07 11.83 2.89
C GLN A 248 -0.34 10.34 3.18
N THR A 249 0.03 9.86 4.37
CA THR A 249 -0.25 8.48 4.80
C THR A 249 -1.76 8.24 4.94
N GLN A 250 -2.46 9.17 5.60
CA GLN A 250 -3.93 9.11 5.73
C GLN A 250 -4.62 9.10 4.36
N ARG A 251 -4.25 10.03 3.47
CA ARG A 251 -4.80 10.12 2.10
C ARG A 251 -4.48 8.87 1.28
N ARG A 252 -3.29 8.27 1.45
CA ARG A 252 -2.94 6.99 0.82
C ARG A 252 -3.87 5.88 1.28
N ASP A 253 -4.15 5.81 2.58
CA ASP A 253 -4.99 4.77 3.16
C ASP A 253 -6.46 4.96 2.77
N THR A 254 -6.94 6.22 2.68
CA THR A 254 -8.22 6.57 2.06
C THR A 254 -8.29 6.12 0.61
N LEU A 255 -7.31 6.47 -0.23
CA LEU A 255 -7.30 6.04 -1.63
C LEU A 255 -7.30 4.52 -1.78
N ASN A 256 -6.55 3.79 -0.93
CA ASN A 256 -6.58 2.33 -0.93
C ASN A 256 -7.98 1.77 -0.61
N ARG A 257 -8.68 2.36 0.37
CA ARG A 257 -10.03 1.96 0.78
C ARG A 257 -11.05 2.29 -0.32
N ASP A 258 -11.05 3.53 -0.79
CA ASP A 258 -12.01 3.99 -1.79
C ASP A 258 -11.84 3.20 -3.10
N ALA A 259 -10.60 2.93 -3.53
CA ALA A 259 -10.33 2.05 -4.67
C ALA A 259 -10.83 0.61 -4.46
N GLN A 260 -10.73 0.09 -3.23
CA GLN A 260 -11.26 -1.24 -2.91
C GLN A 260 -12.79 -1.27 -2.90
N GLU A 261 -13.45 -0.25 -2.36
CA GLU A 261 -14.90 -0.11 -2.35
C GLU A 261 -15.45 -0.02 -3.79
N VAL A 262 -14.86 0.87 -4.61
CA VAL A 262 -15.23 1.01 -6.03
C VAL A 262 -15.04 -0.30 -6.78
N MET A 263 -13.90 -0.99 -6.58
CA MET A 263 -13.66 -2.29 -7.23
C MET A 263 -14.73 -3.30 -6.82
N ARG A 264 -15.07 -3.41 -5.53
CA ARG A 264 -16.12 -4.34 -5.07
C ARG A 264 -17.49 -4.02 -5.67
N GLU A 265 -17.88 -2.75 -5.71
CA GLU A 265 -19.14 -2.34 -6.35
C GLU A 265 -19.17 -2.69 -7.83
N LEU A 266 -18.08 -2.49 -8.55
CA LEU A 266 -17.96 -2.86 -9.96
C LEU A 266 -18.09 -4.37 -10.15
N LEU A 267 -17.45 -5.17 -9.30
CA LEU A 267 -17.54 -6.63 -9.37
C LEU A 267 -18.92 -7.16 -9.01
N LEU A 268 -19.61 -6.58 -8.02
CA LEU A 268 -21.00 -6.92 -7.69
C LEU A 268 -21.93 -6.64 -8.89
N ARG A 269 -21.78 -5.48 -9.54
CA ARG A 269 -22.55 -5.15 -10.74
C ARG A 269 -22.23 -6.07 -11.92
N MET A 270 -20.98 -6.53 -12.04
CA MET A 270 -20.59 -7.58 -12.99
C MET A 270 -21.29 -8.91 -12.72
N GLU A 271 -21.40 -9.31 -11.45
CA GLU A 271 -22.14 -10.52 -11.07
C GLU A 271 -23.66 -10.39 -11.34
N GLU A 272 -24.23 -9.20 -11.13
CA GLU A 272 -25.65 -8.91 -11.36
C GLU A 272 -26.00 -8.63 -12.84
N GLY A 273 -25.01 -8.56 -13.73
CA GLY A 273 -25.21 -8.25 -15.16
C GLY A 273 -25.56 -6.78 -15.45
N THR A 274 -25.30 -5.87 -14.51
CA THR A 274 -25.59 -4.42 -14.59
C THR A 274 -24.32 -3.59 -14.75
N VAL A 275 -23.41 -4.04 -15.62
CA VAL A 275 -22.05 -3.48 -15.72
C VAL A 275 -22.04 -2.05 -16.24
N ASP A 276 -21.58 -1.13 -15.40
CA ASP A 276 -21.39 0.29 -15.73
C ASP A 276 -19.99 0.60 -16.30
N ASN A 277 -19.08 -0.37 -16.34
CA ASN A 277 -17.73 -0.21 -16.92
C ASN A 277 -17.27 -1.49 -17.67
N PRO A 278 -17.59 -1.62 -18.97
CA PRO A 278 -17.30 -2.83 -19.74
C PRO A 278 -15.80 -3.09 -19.92
N ARG A 279 -14.96 -2.05 -19.84
CA ARG A 279 -13.51 -2.21 -19.97
C ARG A 279 -12.91 -2.88 -18.74
N ILE A 280 -13.34 -2.50 -17.54
CA ILE A 280 -12.89 -3.17 -16.31
C ILE A 280 -13.36 -4.62 -16.30
N GLU A 281 -14.58 -4.90 -16.74
CA GLU A 281 -15.09 -6.27 -16.87
C GLU A 281 -14.21 -7.14 -17.78
N GLU A 282 -13.89 -6.65 -18.99
CA GLU A 282 -13.03 -7.34 -19.95
C GLU A 282 -11.64 -7.62 -19.33
N LEU A 283 -11.01 -6.61 -18.75
CA LEU A 283 -9.66 -6.71 -18.19
C LEU A 283 -9.61 -7.63 -16.96
N MET A 284 -10.60 -7.54 -16.06
CA MET A 284 -10.69 -8.39 -14.87
C MET A 284 -10.96 -9.85 -15.25
N THR A 285 -11.83 -10.08 -16.24
CA THR A 285 -12.09 -11.40 -16.83
C THR A 285 -10.81 -12.03 -17.38
N HIS A 286 -10.10 -11.27 -18.22
CA HIS A 286 -8.85 -11.72 -18.82
C HIS A 286 -7.77 -11.97 -17.77
N LEU A 287 -7.63 -11.08 -16.77
CA LEU A 287 -6.67 -11.26 -15.69
C LEU A 287 -6.99 -12.51 -14.85
N ALA A 288 -8.26 -12.73 -14.51
CA ALA A 288 -8.71 -13.90 -13.76
C ALA A 288 -8.34 -15.21 -14.48
N ASP A 289 -8.72 -15.34 -15.75
CA ASP A 289 -8.41 -16.49 -16.60
C ASP A 289 -6.91 -16.80 -16.64
N ARG A 290 -6.10 -15.78 -16.94
CA ARG A 290 -4.65 -15.93 -17.03
C ARG A 290 -3.98 -16.28 -15.70
N LEU A 291 -4.54 -15.83 -14.58
CA LEU A 291 -4.04 -16.13 -13.24
C LEU A 291 -4.35 -17.56 -12.79
N GLN A 292 -5.34 -18.25 -13.38
CA GLN A 292 -5.65 -19.65 -13.05
C GLN A 292 -4.50 -20.58 -13.45
N PHE A 293 -3.92 -20.37 -14.63
CA PHE A 293 -2.85 -21.21 -15.19
C PHE A 293 -1.44 -20.84 -14.69
N LEU A 294 -1.33 -19.84 -13.81
CA LEU A 294 -0.05 -19.41 -13.27
C LEU A 294 0.35 -20.21 -12.03
N SER A 295 1.45 -20.95 -12.13
CA SER A 295 2.14 -21.56 -11.00
C SER A 295 2.97 -20.53 -10.22
N GLY A 296 2.90 -20.54 -8.88
CA GLY A 296 3.75 -19.72 -8.01
C GLY A 296 3.02 -18.55 -7.33
N LYS A 297 3.77 -17.61 -6.75
CA LYS A 297 3.22 -16.49 -5.97
C LYS A 297 2.48 -15.49 -6.87
N LYS A 298 1.16 -15.39 -6.72
CA LYS A 298 0.29 -14.44 -7.44
C LYS A 298 0.26 -13.07 -6.76
N GLN A 299 1.40 -12.38 -6.71
CA GLN A 299 1.50 -10.98 -6.26
C GLN A 299 2.20 -10.15 -7.32
N TYR A 300 1.88 -8.85 -7.41
CA TYR A 300 2.34 -7.99 -8.50
C TYR A 300 3.85 -8.06 -8.75
N GLY A 301 4.67 -8.16 -7.69
CA GLY A 301 6.13 -8.26 -7.82
C GLY A 301 6.61 -9.46 -8.64
N TYR A 302 5.91 -10.59 -8.57
CA TYR A 302 6.29 -11.87 -9.18
C TYR A 302 5.61 -12.14 -10.54
N LEU A 303 4.65 -11.30 -10.95
CA LEU A 303 4.01 -11.43 -12.25
C LEU A 303 4.98 -11.10 -13.41
N LYS A 304 4.83 -11.82 -14.52
CA LYS A 304 5.53 -11.51 -15.78
C LYS A 304 4.99 -10.20 -16.37
N ALA A 305 5.81 -9.53 -17.19
CA ALA A 305 5.50 -8.21 -17.75
C ALA A 305 4.11 -8.10 -18.42
N PRO A 306 3.63 -9.07 -19.22
CA PRO A 306 2.30 -8.97 -19.83
C PRO A 306 1.16 -8.86 -18.82
N LEU A 307 1.23 -9.58 -17.70
CA LEU A 307 0.17 -9.54 -16.68
C LEU A 307 0.31 -8.33 -15.75
N LYS A 308 1.53 -7.82 -15.55
CA LYS A 308 1.73 -6.53 -14.90
C LYS A 308 1.05 -5.41 -15.68
N ALA A 309 1.15 -5.43 -17.01
CA ALA A 309 0.51 -4.43 -17.87
C ALA A 309 -1.02 -4.46 -17.72
N VAL A 310 -1.64 -5.64 -17.71
CA VAL A 310 -3.09 -5.78 -17.47
C VAL A 310 -3.49 -5.24 -16.10
N VAL A 311 -2.75 -5.57 -15.04
CA VAL A 311 -3.01 -5.03 -13.69
C VAL A 311 -2.86 -3.52 -13.65
N ASP A 312 -1.83 -2.97 -14.30
CA ASP A 312 -1.58 -1.54 -14.36
C ASP A 312 -2.72 -0.82 -15.11
N GLU A 313 -3.20 -1.40 -16.20
CA GLU A 313 -4.35 -0.88 -16.96
C GLU A 313 -5.64 -0.88 -16.13
N ILE A 314 -5.94 -1.96 -15.40
CA ILE A 314 -7.11 -2.00 -14.51
C ILE A 314 -7.02 -0.91 -13.43
N VAL A 315 -5.84 -0.69 -12.85
CA VAL A 315 -5.65 0.36 -11.84
C VAL A 315 -5.86 1.75 -12.43
N ASP A 316 -5.42 1.98 -13.67
CA ASP A 316 -5.60 3.27 -14.34
C ASP A 316 -7.05 3.50 -14.81
N GLU A 317 -7.77 2.45 -15.20
CA GLU A 317 -9.22 2.53 -15.44
C GLU A 317 -10.00 2.77 -14.14
N LEU A 318 -9.62 2.11 -13.04
CA LEU A 318 -10.21 2.34 -11.71
C LEU A 318 -10.00 3.79 -11.24
N ALA A 319 -8.85 4.39 -11.59
CA ALA A 319 -8.54 5.79 -11.29
C ALA A 319 -9.44 6.79 -12.03
N ARG A 320 -10.27 6.37 -12.99
CA ARG A 320 -11.25 7.23 -13.66
C ARG A 320 -12.55 7.39 -12.87
N ASP A 321 -12.83 6.53 -11.89
CA ASP A 321 -13.98 6.71 -10.99
C ASP A 321 -13.79 8.03 -10.21
N PRO A 322 -14.80 8.92 -10.12
CA PRO A 322 -14.67 10.22 -9.47
C PRO A 322 -14.17 10.16 -8.01
N ARG A 323 -14.51 9.10 -7.26
CA ARG A 323 -14.07 8.91 -5.87
C ARG A 323 -12.58 8.60 -5.82
N VAL A 324 -12.12 7.69 -6.67
CA VAL A 324 -10.71 7.29 -6.77
C VAL A 324 -9.86 8.43 -7.33
N ALA A 325 -10.34 9.11 -8.37
CA ALA A 325 -9.68 10.27 -8.96
C ALA A 325 -9.47 11.37 -7.92
N LYS A 326 -10.53 11.74 -7.19
CA LYS A 326 -10.46 12.76 -6.13
C LYS A 326 -9.50 12.34 -5.01
N ALA A 327 -9.56 11.10 -4.54
CA ALA A 327 -8.66 10.60 -3.51
C ALA A 327 -7.19 10.58 -3.99
N TYR A 328 -6.96 10.26 -5.26
CA TYR A 328 -5.63 10.29 -5.86
C TYR A 328 -5.09 11.72 -6.00
N ASP A 329 -5.91 12.66 -6.47
CA ASP A 329 -5.54 14.08 -6.56
C ASP A 329 -5.15 14.63 -5.20
N LEU A 330 -5.96 14.37 -4.17
CA LEU A 330 -5.66 14.77 -2.81
C LEU A 330 -4.35 14.14 -2.33
N TRP A 331 -4.09 12.85 -2.57
CA TRP A 331 -2.81 12.26 -2.18
C TRP A 331 -1.62 12.89 -2.93
N TYR A 332 -1.79 13.18 -4.21
CA TYR A 332 -0.76 13.75 -5.08
C TYR A 332 -0.42 15.19 -4.68
N GLU A 333 -1.41 15.99 -4.28
CA GLU A 333 -1.21 17.34 -3.75
C GLU A 333 -0.21 17.36 -2.59
N MET A 334 -0.31 16.41 -1.64
CA MET A 334 0.66 16.33 -0.53
C MET A 334 2.08 16.06 -1.02
N ARG A 335 2.21 15.22 -2.06
CA ARG A 335 3.51 14.98 -2.70
C ARG A 335 4.03 16.24 -3.36
N GLU A 336 3.17 17.00 -4.03
CA GLU A 336 3.54 18.28 -4.64
C GLU A 336 3.91 19.32 -3.60
N GLU A 337 3.23 19.39 -2.46
CA GLU A 337 3.55 20.30 -1.35
C GLU A 337 4.93 20.01 -0.75
N VAL A 338 5.24 18.73 -0.53
CA VAL A 338 6.60 18.31 -0.12
C VAL A 338 7.64 18.76 -1.15
N LEU A 339 7.36 18.58 -2.45
CA LEU A 339 8.27 19.04 -3.51
C LEU A 339 8.36 20.56 -3.60
N ARG A 340 7.27 21.30 -3.38
CA ARG A 340 7.23 22.76 -3.31
C ARG A 340 8.02 23.30 -2.14
N THR A 341 8.45 22.49 -1.19
CA THR A 341 9.41 22.97 -0.19
C THR A 341 10.76 23.30 -0.85
N TYR A 342 11.13 22.61 -1.94
CA TYR A 342 12.50 22.69 -2.47
C TYR A 342 12.64 22.52 -3.99
N LYS A 343 11.59 22.41 -4.78
CA LYS A 343 11.63 22.37 -6.25
C LYS A 343 10.82 23.51 -6.85
N ASN A 344 11.37 24.10 -7.92
CA ASN A 344 10.69 25.15 -8.68
C ASN A 344 9.66 24.53 -9.61
N ASP A 345 10.07 23.48 -10.32
CA ASP A 345 9.23 22.76 -11.27
C ASP A 345 8.79 21.44 -10.67
N LEU A 346 7.48 21.20 -10.72
CA LEU A 346 6.90 19.93 -10.30
C LEU A 346 7.02 18.93 -11.45
N PRO A 347 7.40 17.68 -11.16
CA PRO A 347 7.38 16.63 -12.17
C PRO A 347 5.95 16.38 -12.62
N GLU A 348 5.80 15.91 -13.87
CA GLU A 348 4.51 15.50 -14.40
C GLU A 348 3.82 14.47 -13.49
N ARG A 349 2.50 14.60 -13.33
CA ARG A 349 1.72 13.66 -12.53
C ARG A 349 1.77 12.28 -13.18
N LEU A 350 2.28 11.30 -12.45
CA LEU A 350 2.26 9.92 -12.92
C LEU A 350 0.83 9.34 -12.81
N PRO A 351 0.45 8.38 -13.66
CA PRO A 351 -0.78 7.61 -13.44
C PRO A 351 -0.68 6.76 -12.16
N LEU A 352 -1.82 6.41 -11.58
CA LEU A 352 -1.91 5.68 -10.31
C LEU A 352 -1.13 4.35 -10.37
N SER A 353 -1.18 3.65 -11.50
CA SER A 353 -0.42 2.42 -11.71
C SER A 353 1.09 2.62 -11.63
N ARG A 354 1.64 3.78 -11.98
CA ARG A 354 3.11 4.00 -11.97
C ARG A 354 3.65 4.41 -10.61
N GLN A 355 2.78 4.63 -9.62
CA GLN A 355 3.19 4.97 -8.27
C GLN A 355 3.58 3.73 -7.46
N LYS A 356 4.75 3.78 -6.82
CA LYS A 356 5.30 2.65 -6.06
C LYS A 356 4.55 2.44 -4.75
N GLU A 357 4.00 3.53 -4.21
CA GLU A 357 3.27 3.64 -2.95
C GLU A 357 1.94 2.87 -2.98
N PHE A 358 1.38 2.62 -4.17
CA PHE A 358 0.08 1.96 -4.38
C PHE A 358 0.18 0.50 -4.84
N LYS A 359 1.29 -0.18 -4.52
CA LYS A 359 1.42 -1.64 -4.73
C LYS A 359 0.28 -2.43 -4.06
N ARG A 360 -0.32 -1.90 -2.99
CA ARG A 360 -1.47 -2.49 -2.31
C ARG A 360 -2.71 -2.55 -3.21
N ILE A 361 -3.01 -1.49 -3.97
CA ILE A 361 -4.12 -1.46 -4.95
C ILE A 361 -3.87 -2.49 -6.04
N LYS A 362 -2.65 -2.55 -6.59
CA LYS A 362 -2.29 -3.57 -7.60
C LYS A 362 -2.49 -5.00 -7.10
N ASN A 363 -2.05 -5.27 -5.87
CA ASN A 363 -2.25 -6.58 -5.25
C ASN A 363 -3.72 -6.83 -4.93
N MET A 364 -4.50 -5.82 -4.55
CA MET A 364 -5.95 -5.91 -4.37
C MET A 364 -6.62 -6.34 -5.67
N VAL A 365 -6.31 -5.69 -6.81
CA VAL A 365 -6.80 -6.09 -8.13
C VAL A 365 -6.48 -7.56 -8.44
N ILE A 366 -5.26 -8.01 -8.17
CA ILE A 366 -4.87 -9.41 -8.36
C ILE A 366 -5.67 -10.35 -7.44
N GLN A 367 -5.88 -9.97 -6.18
CA GLN A 367 -6.67 -10.78 -5.24
C GLN A 367 -8.12 -10.88 -5.67
N GLU A 368 -8.74 -9.77 -6.08
CA GLU A 368 -10.13 -9.80 -6.58
C GLU A 368 -10.21 -10.56 -7.91
N ALA A 369 -9.21 -10.48 -8.80
CA ALA A 369 -9.16 -11.31 -10.02
C ALA A 369 -8.99 -12.81 -9.71
N ILE A 370 -8.22 -13.17 -8.68
CA ILE A 370 -8.15 -14.55 -8.19
C ILE A 370 -9.52 -14.96 -7.64
N ARG A 371 -10.17 -14.12 -6.82
CA ARG A 371 -11.51 -14.40 -6.29
C ARG A 371 -12.52 -14.56 -7.42
N LEU A 372 -12.51 -13.71 -8.44
CA LEU A 372 -13.35 -13.87 -9.63
C LEU A 372 -13.03 -15.17 -10.38
N GLY A 373 -11.75 -15.54 -10.47
CA GLY A 373 -11.31 -16.79 -11.05
C GLY A 373 -11.71 -18.01 -10.23
N GLU A 374 -11.72 -17.90 -8.90
CA GLU A 374 -12.18 -18.92 -7.95
C GLU A 374 -13.71 -19.01 -7.97
N LEU A 375 -14.42 -17.89 -8.01
CA LEU A 375 -15.85 -17.84 -8.27
C LEU A 375 -16.14 -18.49 -9.62
N ARG A 376 -15.38 -18.21 -10.68
CA ARG A 376 -15.48 -18.90 -11.98
C ARG A 376 -14.95 -20.34 -12.01
N GLN A 377 -14.26 -20.81 -10.97
CA GLN A 377 -13.90 -22.22 -10.80
C GLN A 377 -14.88 -22.97 -9.90
N VAL A 378 -15.56 -22.26 -9.01
CA VAL A 378 -16.79 -22.67 -8.33
C VAL A 378 -17.97 -22.64 -9.31
N PHE A 379 -17.88 -21.78 -10.34
CA PHE A 379 -18.83 -21.57 -11.43
C PHE A 379 -18.15 -21.76 -12.80
N HIS A 380 -17.29 -22.77 -12.92
CA HIS A 380 -17.23 -23.47 -14.19
C HIS A 380 -18.44 -24.40 -14.14
N PRO A 381 -19.37 -24.30 -15.09
CA PRO A 381 -20.54 -25.15 -15.15
C PRO A 381 -20.10 -26.55 -15.57
N GLU A 382 -19.62 -27.31 -14.60
CA GLU A 382 -20.08 -28.68 -14.42
C GLU A 382 -20.78 -28.89 -13.08
N ASP A 383 -21.00 -27.83 -12.29
CA ASP A 383 -21.92 -27.82 -11.15
C ASP A 383 -23.16 -26.94 -11.36
N GLN A 384 -23.36 -26.41 -12.58
CA GLN A 384 -24.68 -25.98 -13.04
C GLN A 384 -25.36 -27.02 -13.95
N ALA A 385 -24.86 -28.26 -13.96
CA ALA A 385 -25.63 -29.40 -14.46
C ALA A 385 -26.39 -30.14 -13.34
N GLU A 386 -26.56 -29.55 -12.14
CA GLU A 386 -27.35 -30.17 -11.07
C GLU A 386 -28.25 -29.22 -10.28
N ASP A 387 -28.57 -28.02 -10.80
CA ASP A 387 -29.75 -27.27 -10.30
C ASP A 387 -30.98 -27.31 -11.22
N THR A 388 -30.89 -28.06 -12.32
CA THR A 388 -32.06 -28.74 -12.87
C THR A 388 -31.98 -30.21 -12.50
N LEU A 389 -32.91 -30.68 -11.67
CA LEU A 389 -33.30 -32.10 -11.66
C LEU A 389 -33.47 -32.54 -13.12
N PRO A 390 -32.93 -33.69 -13.54
CA PRO A 390 -33.31 -34.27 -14.83
C PRO A 390 -34.83 -34.35 -14.87
N GLU A 391 -35.45 -33.76 -15.89
CA GLU A 391 -36.79 -34.17 -16.28
C GLU A 391 -36.76 -35.69 -16.41
N GLN A 392 -37.69 -36.38 -15.74
CA GLN A 392 -38.08 -37.72 -16.13
C GLN A 392 -38.58 -37.66 -17.58
N LYS A 393 -37.67 -37.83 -18.53
CA LYS A 393 -38.02 -38.27 -19.88
C LYS A 393 -37.83 -39.77 -19.89
N GLY A 394 -38.97 -40.46 -20.02
CA GLY A 394 -39.04 -41.91 -20.09
C GLY A 394 -38.20 -42.47 -21.22
N ALA A 395 -37.59 -43.62 -20.97
CA ALA A 395 -37.17 -44.57 -21.97
C ALA A 395 -37.17 -45.99 -21.36
N ASP A 396 -37.76 -46.91 -22.10
CA ASP A 396 -38.03 -48.31 -21.79
C ASP A 396 -36.80 -49.17 -21.40
N GLY A 397 -36.99 -49.97 -20.34
CA GLY A 397 -36.56 -51.38 -20.19
C GLY A 397 -35.12 -51.70 -19.74
N PRO A 398 -34.84 -52.94 -19.24
CA PRO A 398 -35.72 -54.05 -18.88
C PRO A 398 -35.74 -54.35 -17.35
N GLN A 399 -36.84 -54.91 -16.86
CA GLN A 399 -37.01 -55.43 -15.50
C GLN A 399 -35.97 -56.51 -15.14
N PRO A 400 -35.57 -56.56 -13.86
CA PRO A 400 -35.53 -57.83 -13.14
C PRO A 400 -36.51 -57.80 -11.95
N GLY A 401 -37.17 -58.94 -11.75
CA GLY A 401 -38.21 -59.20 -10.75
C GLY A 401 -37.71 -59.32 -9.30
N PRO A 402 -38.59 -59.79 -8.39
CA PRO A 402 -38.89 -59.11 -7.13
C PRO A 402 -38.24 -59.77 -5.91
N GLU A 403 -38.06 -59.01 -4.80
CA GLU A 403 -38.31 -59.52 -3.44
C GLU A 403 -38.20 -58.43 -2.34
N SER A 404 -39.05 -58.58 -1.32
CA SER A 404 -39.05 -57.98 0.02
C SER A 404 -39.62 -56.55 0.17
N VAL A 405 -40.95 -56.37 0.25
CA VAL A 405 -41.83 -56.52 1.44
C VAL A 405 -41.48 -55.55 2.58
N TRP A 406 -42.21 -54.44 2.66
CA TRP A 406 -42.68 -53.85 3.93
C TRP A 406 -44.11 -53.33 3.74
N ASP A 407 -45.02 -53.97 4.46
CA ASP A 407 -46.47 -53.84 4.46
C ASP A 407 -46.99 -52.41 4.67
N GLU A 408 -48.02 -52.08 3.89
CA GLU A 408 -49.03 -51.08 4.23
C GLU A 408 -49.84 -51.53 5.45
N ARG A 409 -49.99 -50.65 6.46
CA ARG A 409 -51.22 -50.58 7.26
C ARG A 409 -51.58 -49.16 7.65
N SER A 410 -52.70 -48.70 7.09
CA SER A 410 -53.72 -47.78 7.61
C SER A 410 -53.30 -46.34 7.95
N ASN A 411 -54.01 -45.29 7.56
CA ASN A 411 -55.45 -45.18 7.44
C ASN A 411 -55.83 -43.99 6.53
N ASP A 412 -56.89 -44.18 5.77
CA ASP A 412 -57.54 -43.24 4.87
C ASP A 412 -58.24 -42.10 5.65
N SER A 413 -57.96 -40.86 5.25
CA SER A 413 -58.93 -39.76 5.32
C SER A 413 -58.61 -38.77 4.19
N GLY A 414 -59.39 -38.84 3.13
CA GLY A 414 -59.24 -38.03 1.92
C GLY A 414 -59.14 -36.52 2.17
N GLU A 415 -58.03 -35.95 1.69
CA GLU A 415 -57.94 -34.59 1.17
C GLU A 415 -57.10 -34.63 -0.13
N PRO A 416 -57.30 -33.71 -1.10
CA PRO A 416 -56.66 -33.77 -2.41
C PRO A 416 -55.13 -33.71 -2.29
N HIS A 417 -54.45 -34.67 -2.92
CA HIS A 417 -53.00 -34.88 -2.91
C HIS A 417 -52.15 -33.63 -3.19
N ASN A 418 -51.82 -32.86 -2.15
CA ASN A 418 -50.58 -32.08 -2.09
C ASN A 418 -49.47 -33.03 -1.61
N SER A 419 -48.82 -33.72 -2.55
CA SER A 419 -47.62 -34.51 -2.23
C SER A 419 -46.60 -33.60 -1.52
N TRP A 420 -45.93 -34.08 -0.47
CA TRP A 420 -44.88 -33.33 0.22
C TRP A 420 -43.77 -32.84 -0.71
N GLU A 421 -43.61 -33.50 -1.86
CA GLU A 421 -42.75 -33.05 -2.96
C GLU A 421 -43.25 -31.79 -3.67
N GLN A 422 -44.56 -31.63 -3.86
CA GLN A 422 -45.14 -30.39 -4.39
C GLN A 422 -45.03 -29.24 -3.38
N ILE A 423 -45.22 -29.54 -2.09
CA ILE A 423 -45.02 -28.58 -1.00
C ILE A 423 -43.55 -28.13 -0.96
N TYR A 424 -42.61 -29.07 -1.09
CA TYR A 424 -41.18 -28.78 -1.20
C TYR A 424 -40.89 -27.87 -2.40
N ARG A 425 -41.37 -28.21 -3.61
CA ARG A 425 -41.14 -27.39 -4.82
C ARG A 425 -41.69 -25.98 -4.68
N ARG A 426 -42.86 -25.81 -4.09
CA ARG A 426 -43.44 -24.49 -3.82
C ARG A 426 -42.58 -23.70 -2.84
N ALA A 427 -42.16 -24.33 -1.75
CA ALA A 427 -41.31 -23.68 -0.76
C ALA A 427 -39.94 -23.29 -1.35
N ARG A 428 -39.36 -24.16 -2.17
CA ARG A 428 -38.11 -23.90 -2.92
C ARG A 428 -38.26 -22.70 -3.84
N ALA A 429 -39.33 -22.64 -4.65
CA ALA A 429 -39.56 -21.52 -5.57
C ALA A 429 -39.65 -20.17 -4.85
N ILE A 430 -40.26 -20.13 -3.65
CA ILE A 430 -40.31 -18.91 -2.83
C ILE A 430 -38.91 -18.53 -2.31
N LEU A 431 -38.09 -19.52 -1.93
CA LEU A 431 -36.72 -19.27 -1.43
C LEU A 431 -35.73 -18.86 -2.52
N GLU A 432 -36.00 -19.20 -3.78
CA GLU A 432 -35.18 -18.81 -4.94
C GLU A 432 -35.55 -17.41 -5.48
N ASP A 433 -36.71 -16.87 -5.12
CA ASP A 433 -37.11 -15.52 -5.49
C ASP A 433 -36.44 -14.47 -4.59
N SER A 434 -35.47 -13.74 -5.15
CA SER A 434 -34.75 -12.66 -4.46
C SER A 434 -35.63 -11.48 -4.03
N LYS A 435 -36.88 -11.41 -4.49
CA LYS A 435 -37.88 -10.39 -4.15
C LYS A 435 -38.92 -10.88 -3.15
N ALA A 436 -38.86 -12.13 -2.69
CA ALA A 436 -39.83 -12.67 -1.75
C ALA A 436 -39.81 -11.88 -0.42
N PRO A 437 -40.97 -11.35 0.03
CA PRO A 437 -41.05 -10.63 1.29
C PRO A 437 -40.74 -11.56 2.49
N PRO A 438 -40.22 -11.04 3.61
CA PRO A 438 -39.82 -11.85 4.76
C PRO A 438 -40.91 -12.79 5.30
N GLU A 439 -42.18 -12.38 5.21
CA GLU A 439 -43.34 -13.19 5.61
C GLU A 439 -43.52 -14.44 4.74
N GLN A 440 -43.32 -14.31 3.42
CA GLN A 440 -43.40 -15.45 2.49
C GLN A 440 -42.19 -16.38 2.65
N THR A 441 -41.01 -15.80 2.89
CA THR A 441 -39.80 -16.56 3.22
C THR A 441 -39.99 -17.37 4.50
N ALA A 442 -40.60 -16.79 5.54
CA ALA A 442 -40.93 -17.51 6.77
C ALA A 442 -41.96 -18.62 6.52
N GLN A 443 -42.98 -18.37 5.69
CA GLN A 443 -43.95 -19.40 5.30
C GLN A 443 -43.31 -20.54 4.51
N ALA A 444 -42.35 -20.25 3.63
CA ALA A 444 -41.60 -21.26 2.88
C ALA A 444 -40.78 -22.16 3.81
N VAL A 445 -40.13 -21.60 4.83
CA VAL A 445 -39.43 -22.36 5.86
C VAL A 445 -40.38 -23.27 6.65
N GLU A 446 -41.58 -22.79 7.00
CA GLU A 446 -42.59 -23.60 7.69
C GLU A 446 -43.03 -24.79 6.82
N LEU A 447 -43.27 -24.56 5.53
CA LEU A 447 -43.63 -25.60 4.57
C LEU A 447 -42.50 -26.62 4.38
N LEU A 448 -41.25 -26.17 4.30
CA LEU A 448 -40.08 -27.07 4.27
C LEU A 448 -40.00 -27.93 5.53
N THR A 449 -40.24 -27.33 6.70
CA THR A 449 -40.19 -28.03 7.99
C THR A 449 -41.21 -29.16 8.02
N LYS A 450 -42.47 -28.87 7.65
CA LYS A 450 -43.52 -29.90 7.56
C LYS A 450 -43.15 -31.00 6.56
N ALA A 451 -42.68 -30.64 5.37
CA ALA A 451 -42.27 -31.62 4.37
C ALA A 451 -41.13 -32.53 4.85
N ALA A 452 -40.14 -31.96 5.57
CA ALA A 452 -39.03 -32.71 6.15
C ALA A 452 -39.48 -33.63 7.30
N GLU A 453 -40.40 -33.17 8.16
CA GLU A 453 -41.00 -33.97 9.23
C GLU A 453 -41.77 -35.18 8.67
N HIS A 454 -42.46 -35.00 7.55
CA HIS A 454 -43.15 -36.08 6.83
C HIS A 454 -42.25 -36.93 5.91
N GLY A 455 -40.93 -36.76 5.97
CA GLY A 455 -39.96 -37.67 5.36
C GLY A 455 -39.39 -37.22 4.00
N SER A 456 -39.65 -35.98 3.55
CA SER A 456 -38.99 -35.45 2.36
C SER A 456 -37.49 -35.21 2.62
N CYS A 457 -36.64 -36.00 1.98
CA CYS A 457 -35.18 -35.90 2.11
C CYS A 457 -34.66 -34.59 1.51
N SER A 458 -35.20 -34.16 0.36
CA SER A 458 -34.85 -32.89 -0.29
C SER A 458 -35.19 -31.67 0.59
N ALA A 459 -36.33 -31.70 1.29
CA ALA A 459 -36.71 -30.65 2.22
C ALA A 459 -35.80 -30.63 3.45
N ALA A 460 -35.51 -31.80 4.03
CA ALA A 460 -34.58 -31.92 5.15
C ALA A 460 -33.15 -31.46 4.78
N PHE A 461 -32.66 -31.81 3.59
CA PHE A 461 -31.37 -31.34 3.08
C PHE A 461 -31.36 -29.81 2.91
N THR A 462 -32.43 -29.24 2.36
CA THR A 462 -32.59 -27.80 2.17
C THR A 462 -32.60 -27.06 3.51
N LEU A 463 -33.34 -27.53 4.51
CA LEU A 463 -33.31 -26.96 5.86
C LEU A 463 -31.91 -27.03 6.48
N GLY A 464 -31.23 -28.17 6.33
CA GLY A 464 -29.84 -28.33 6.76
C GLY A 464 -28.92 -27.26 6.17
N ARG A 465 -29.06 -26.97 4.87
CA ARG A 465 -28.32 -25.89 4.20
C ARG A 465 -28.67 -24.50 4.73
N LEU A 466 -29.96 -24.21 4.96
CA LEU A 466 -30.41 -22.91 5.45
C LEU A 466 -29.90 -22.60 6.87
N TYR A 467 -29.86 -23.60 7.75
CA TYR A 467 -29.28 -23.44 9.09
C TYR A 467 -27.75 -23.27 9.07
N LEU A 468 -27.05 -23.86 8.10
CA LEU A 468 -25.61 -23.63 7.90
C LEU A 468 -25.31 -22.26 7.28
N SER A 469 -26.14 -21.78 6.34
CA SER A 469 -25.89 -20.50 5.66
C SER A 469 -26.13 -19.29 6.56
N GLY A 470 -27.07 -19.40 7.51
CA GLY A 470 -27.45 -18.27 8.38
C GLY A 470 -28.18 -17.14 7.64
N THR A 471 -28.54 -17.33 6.37
CA THR A 471 -29.12 -16.29 5.50
C THR A 471 -30.62 -16.14 5.71
N THR A 472 -31.32 -17.26 5.83
CA THR A 472 -32.80 -17.33 5.92
C THR A 472 -33.25 -17.74 7.31
N LEU A 473 -32.48 -18.61 7.96
CA LEU A 473 -32.68 -19.05 9.33
C LEU A 473 -31.49 -18.58 10.17
N PRO A 474 -31.68 -18.34 11.48
CA PRO A 474 -30.56 -18.14 12.38
C PRO A 474 -29.57 -19.29 12.24
N HIS A 475 -28.28 -18.94 12.15
CA HIS A 475 -27.23 -19.92 12.00
C HIS A 475 -27.21 -20.88 13.21
N ASP A 476 -27.47 -22.17 12.95
CA ASP A 476 -27.52 -23.23 13.97
C ASP A 476 -26.94 -24.54 13.40
N PRO A 477 -25.63 -24.77 13.56
CA PRO A 477 -24.96 -25.98 13.08
C PRO A 477 -25.51 -27.27 13.69
N ALA A 478 -26.02 -27.23 14.93
CA ALA A 478 -26.61 -28.40 15.57
C ALA A 478 -27.97 -28.75 14.94
N ALA A 479 -28.79 -27.74 14.62
CA ALA A 479 -30.01 -27.97 13.84
C ALA A 479 -29.71 -28.46 12.43
N ALA A 480 -28.68 -27.90 11.78
CA ALA A 480 -28.25 -28.36 10.48
C ALA A 480 -27.86 -29.84 10.47
N VAL A 481 -27.08 -30.30 11.45
CA VAL A 481 -26.70 -31.73 11.57
C VAL A 481 -27.94 -32.60 11.68
N ARG A 482 -28.91 -32.27 12.54
CA ARG A 482 -30.14 -33.08 12.69
C ARG A 482 -30.90 -33.23 11.38
N TRP A 483 -31.03 -32.15 10.61
CA TRP A 483 -31.74 -32.17 9.33
C TRP A 483 -30.94 -32.88 8.23
N LEU A 484 -29.62 -32.67 8.17
CA LEU A 484 -28.74 -33.37 7.23
C LEU A 484 -28.65 -34.87 7.53
N GLU A 485 -28.61 -35.28 8.81
CA GLU A 485 -28.65 -36.68 9.23
C GLU A 485 -29.96 -37.33 8.80
N ARG A 486 -31.09 -36.65 8.98
CA ARG A 486 -32.40 -37.15 8.52
C ARG A 486 -32.42 -37.37 7.01
N ALA A 487 -31.92 -36.42 6.23
CA ALA A 487 -31.82 -36.55 4.77
C ALA A 487 -30.82 -37.66 4.36
N ALA A 488 -29.68 -37.75 5.03
CA ALA A 488 -28.64 -38.73 4.75
C ALA A 488 -29.07 -40.17 5.07
N LEU A 489 -29.81 -40.37 6.17
CA LEU A 489 -30.47 -41.64 6.52
C LEU A 489 -31.54 -42.04 5.51
N GLY A 490 -32.22 -41.05 4.91
CA GLY A 490 -33.15 -41.25 3.81
C GLY A 490 -32.48 -41.50 2.45
N GLY A 491 -31.15 -41.56 2.40
CA GLY A 491 -30.38 -41.93 1.20
C GLY A 491 -29.91 -40.75 0.35
N ASP A 492 -30.17 -39.50 0.73
CA ASP A 492 -29.80 -38.32 -0.08
C ASP A 492 -28.27 -38.18 -0.21
N GLN A 493 -27.77 -38.37 -1.43
CA GLN A 493 -26.34 -38.36 -1.75
C GLN A 493 -25.66 -37.04 -1.38
N HIS A 494 -26.34 -35.91 -1.57
CA HIS A 494 -25.77 -34.59 -1.28
C HIS A 494 -25.73 -34.32 0.23
N ALA A 495 -26.75 -34.74 0.96
CA ALA A 495 -26.80 -34.67 2.42
C ALA A 495 -25.69 -35.52 3.05
N GLN A 496 -25.48 -36.74 2.55
CA GLN A 496 -24.39 -37.62 2.98
C GLN A 496 -23.01 -36.96 2.76
N TYR A 497 -22.78 -36.37 1.58
CA TYR A 497 -21.53 -35.64 1.32
C TYR A 497 -21.36 -34.42 2.23
N ARG A 498 -22.39 -33.59 2.36
CA ARG A 498 -22.35 -32.36 3.19
C ARG A 498 -22.14 -32.69 4.66
N LEU A 499 -22.86 -33.67 5.20
CA LEU A 499 -22.73 -34.11 6.58
C LEU A 499 -21.34 -34.69 6.85
N GLY A 500 -20.84 -35.54 5.94
CA GLY A 500 -19.50 -36.09 6.06
C GLY A 500 -18.42 -35.01 6.09
N LYS A 501 -18.54 -33.97 5.26
CA LYS A 501 -17.63 -32.82 5.28
C LYS A 501 -17.72 -32.04 6.60
N LEU A 502 -18.93 -31.78 7.09
CA LEU A 502 -19.16 -31.03 8.32
C LEU A 502 -18.53 -31.74 9.54
N LEU A 503 -18.69 -33.06 9.64
CA LEU A 503 -18.09 -33.88 10.71
C LEU A 503 -16.56 -33.95 10.64
N LEU A 504 -15.94 -33.87 9.44
CA LEU A 504 -14.47 -33.78 9.31
C LEU A 504 -13.90 -32.43 9.74
N GLN A 505 -14.66 -31.35 9.50
CA GLN A 505 -14.18 -30.00 9.77
C GLN A 505 -14.00 -29.77 11.26
N GLY A 506 -14.96 -30.19 12.09
CA GLY A 506 -14.86 -30.09 13.54
C GLY A 506 -14.94 -28.66 14.09
N ASP A 507 -15.21 -27.66 13.24
CA ASP A 507 -15.15 -26.24 13.58
C ASP A 507 -16.44 -25.77 14.28
N GLU A 508 -17.60 -26.21 13.76
CA GLU A 508 -18.94 -25.79 14.21
C GLU A 508 -19.67 -26.90 14.97
N VAL A 509 -19.23 -28.14 14.78
CA VAL A 509 -19.77 -29.36 15.42
C VAL A 509 -18.60 -30.24 15.85
N PRO A 510 -18.74 -31.07 16.91
CA PRO A 510 -17.68 -31.96 17.34
C PRO A 510 -17.18 -32.83 16.19
N LYS A 511 -15.86 -32.88 16.03
CA LYS A 511 -15.24 -33.68 14.98
C LYS A 511 -15.53 -35.16 15.19
N ASP A 512 -16.04 -35.83 14.16
CA ASP A 512 -16.25 -37.28 14.12
C ASP A 512 -15.70 -37.82 12.79
N ALA A 513 -14.45 -38.26 12.80
CA ALA A 513 -13.77 -38.76 11.61
C ALA A 513 -14.39 -40.08 11.11
N ASP A 514 -14.80 -40.96 12.04
CA ASP A 514 -15.40 -42.24 11.68
C ASP A 514 -16.81 -42.03 11.08
N GLY A 515 -17.61 -41.16 11.69
CA GLY A 515 -18.90 -40.75 11.14
C GLY A 515 -18.78 -40.08 9.78
N ALA A 516 -17.78 -39.23 9.61
CA ALA A 516 -17.51 -38.63 8.31
C ALA A 516 -17.15 -39.67 7.24
N VAL A 517 -16.27 -40.62 7.53
CA VAL A 517 -15.93 -41.69 6.59
C VAL A 517 -17.17 -42.47 6.19
N ARG A 518 -18.05 -42.82 7.15
CA ARG A 518 -19.30 -43.53 6.85
C ARG A 518 -20.15 -42.77 5.85
N TRP A 519 -20.41 -41.49 6.10
CA TRP A 519 -21.28 -40.68 5.23
C TRP A 519 -20.65 -40.34 3.88
N LEU A 520 -19.36 -40.03 3.86
CA LEU A 520 -18.65 -39.82 2.60
C LEU A 520 -18.59 -41.10 1.76
N THR A 521 -18.40 -42.26 2.39
CA THR A 521 -18.40 -43.56 1.69
C THR A 521 -19.77 -43.84 1.09
N ALA A 522 -20.85 -43.65 1.85
CA ALA A 522 -22.21 -43.80 1.32
C ALA A 522 -22.48 -42.89 0.10
N SER A 523 -22.03 -41.63 0.14
CA SER A 523 -22.18 -40.71 -0.99
C SER A 523 -21.31 -41.11 -2.20
N ALA A 524 -20.07 -41.55 -1.93
CA ALA A 524 -19.09 -41.95 -2.93
C ALA A 524 -19.48 -43.25 -3.66
N GLU A 525 -20.11 -44.20 -2.94
CA GLU A 525 -20.65 -45.45 -3.48
C GLU A 525 -21.87 -45.20 -4.37
N GLN A 526 -22.64 -44.16 -4.09
CA GLN A 526 -23.70 -43.67 -4.98
C GLN A 526 -23.15 -42.91 -6.20
N GLY A 527 -21.83 -42.75 -6.34
CA GLY A 527 -21.19 -42.15 -7.50
C GLY A 527 -20.72 -40.70 -7.34
N SER A 528 -20.85 -40.08 -6.16
CA SER A 528 -20.48 -38.67 -5.98
C SER A 528 -18.99 -38.43 -6.20
N ARG A 529 -18.62 -37.78 -7.32
CA ARG A 529 -17.22 -37.42 -7.62
C ARG A 529 -16.57 -36.64 -6.48
N TYR A 530 -17.33 -35.78 -5.81
CA TYR A 530 -16.88 -34.96 -4.69
C TYR A 530 -16.55 -35.79 -3.45
N ALA A 531 -17.41 -36.75 -3.11
CA ALA A 531 -17.20 -37.63 -1.98
C ALA A 531 -16.01 -38.59 -2.23
N GLN A 532 -15.89 -39.09 -3.46
CA GLN A 532 -14.76 -39.93 -3.89
C GLN A 532 -13.43 -39.16 -3.77
N TYR A 533 -13.35 -37.94 -4.30
CA TYR A 533 -12.15 -37.10 -4.12
C TYR A 533 -11.86 -36.79 -2.65
N ALA A 534 -12.89 -36.49 -1.84
CA ALA A 534 -12.73 -36.20 -0.41
C ALA A 534 -12.17 -37.40 0.37
N LEU A 535 -12.67 -38.62 0.11
CA LEU A 535 -12.14 -39.86 0.70
C LEU A 535 -10.70 -40.13 0.26
N GLY A 536 -10.41 -39.93 -1.03
CA GLY A 536 -9.05 -40.06 -1.58
C GLY A 536 -8.05 -39.22 -0.80
N LYS A 537 -8.40 -37.96 -0.54
CA LYS A 537 -7.59 -37.02 0.23
C LYS A 537 -7.47 -37.43 1.71
N LEU A 538 -8.56 -37.89 2.31
CA LEU A 538 -8.61 -38.26 3.72
C LEU A 538 -7.65 -39.42 4.03
N PHE A 539 -7.72 -40.49 3.23
CA PHE A 539 -6.82 -41.65 3.36
C PHE A 539 -5.38 -41.36 2.96
N LEU A 540 -5.15 -40.45 2.00
CA LEU A 540 -3.80 -40.01 1.62
C LEU A 540 -3.10 -39.22 2.74
N LEU A 541 -3.85 -38.38 3.43
CA LEU A 541 -3.30 -37.48 4.44
C LEU A 541 -2.90 -38.24 5.71
N GLY A 542 -3.73 -39.20 6.14
CA GLY A 542 -3.48 -40.06 7.30
C GLY A 542 -3.56 -39.35 8.66
N LYS A 543 -4.18 -38.16 8.72
CA LYS A 543 -4.22 -37.32 9.93
C LYS A 543 -5.38 -37.69 10.86
N ASP A 544 -6.56 -37.84 10.28
CA ASP A 544 -7.82 -38.05 11.01
C ASP A 544 -8.30 -39.50 10.95
N VAL A 545 -7.76 -40.27 9.99
CA VAL A 545 -7.92 -41.71 9.83
C VAL A 545 -6.55 -42.29 9.50
N PRO A 546 -6.30 -43.59 9.73
CA PRO A 546 -5.06 -44.23 9.32
C PRO A 546 -4.78 -44.02 7.82
N GLU A 547 -3.52 -43.74 7.47
CA GLU A 547 -3.10 -43.61 6.09
C GLU A 547 -3.35 -44.92 5.33
N ASP A 548 -4.11 -44.85 4.23
CA ASP A 548 -4.30 -45.96 3.31
C ASP A 548 -4.15 -45.45 1.87
N ARG A 549 -2.94 -45.59 1.36
CA ARG A 549 -2.61 -45.17 -0.02
C ARG A 549 -3.40 -45.93 -1.07
N LYS A 550 -3.69 -47.21 -0.82
CA LYS A 550 -4.39 -48.05 -1.80
C LYS A 550 -5.85 -47.62 -1.88
N ALA A 551 -6.49 -47.41 -0.74
CA ALA A 551 -7.83 -46.84 -0.69
C ALA A 551 -7.87 -45.44 -1.29
N ALA A 552 -6.87 -44.59 -0.98
CA ALA A 552 -6.76 -43.25 -1.54
C ALA A 552 -6.72 -43.26 -3.07
N TRP A 553 -5.85 -44.10 -3.65
CA TRP A 553 -5.72 -44.27 -5.09
C TRP A 553 -7.02 -44.75 -5.74
N GLN A 554 -7.68 -45.75 -5.16
CA GLN A 554 -8.95 -46.27 -5.67
C GLN A 554 -10.04 -45.20 -5.73
N TRP A 555 -10.14 -44.37 -4.69
CA TRP A 555 -11.11 -43.28 -4.66
C TRP A 555 -10.76 -42.15 -5.64
N PHE A 556 -9.48 -41.79 -5.76
CA PHE A 556 -9.06 -40.83 -6.78
C PHE A 556 -9.27 -41.35 -8.20
N GLN A 557 -9.06 -42.63 -8.44
CA GLN A 557 -9.31 -43.24 -9.75
C GLN A 557 -10.78 -43.10 -10.13
N LYS A 558 -11.70 -43.46 -9.23
CA LYS A 558 -13.15 -43.31 -9.46
C LYS A 558 -13.57 -41.87 -9.74
N ALA A 559 -12.98 -40.89 -9.03
CA ALA A 559 -13.25 -39.48 -9.29
C ALA A 559 -12.65 -39.01 -10.62
N ALA A 560 -11.44 -39.46 -10.97
CA ALA A 560 -10.76 -39.11 -12.22
C ALA A 560 -11.46 -39.70 -13.45
N GLU A 561 -12.02 -40.91 -13.33
CA GLU A 561 -12.87 -41.54 -14.37
C GLU A 561 -14.13 -40.72 -14.66
N GLN A 562 -14.57 -39.91 -13.70
CA GLN A 562 -15.67 -38.94 -13.83
C GLN A 562 -15.20 -37.52 -14.18
N GLY A 563 -13.94 -37.35 -14.60
CA GLY A 563 -13.39 -36.08 -15.05
C GLY A 563 -12.84 -35.16 -13.96
N ASP A 564 -12.71 -35.61 -12.70
CA ASP A 564 -12.10 -34.80 -11.65
C ASP A 564 -10.59 -34.62 -11.90
N GLN A 565 -10.22 -33.43 -12.35
CA GLN A 565 -8.84 -33.07 -12.72
C GLN A 565 -7.89 -33.07 -11.52
N TYR A 566 -8.39 -32.80 -10.31
CA TYR A 566 -7.58 -32.84 -9.09
C TYR A 566 -7.29 -34.28 -8.71
N ALA A 567 -8.27 -35.17 -8.84
CA ALA A 567 -8.09 -36.60 -8.64
C ALA A 567 -7.12 -37.19 -9.68
N GLN A 568 -7.24 -36.80 -10.95
CA GLN A 568 -6.35 -37.22 -12.04
C GLN A 568 -4.87 -36.91 -11.71
N TYR A 569 -4.60 -35.71 -11.18
CA TYR A 569 -3.26 -35.32 -10.74
C TYR A 569 -2.67 -36.28 -9.68
N PHE A 570 -3.49 -36.76 -8.74
CA PHE A 570 -3.03 -37.70 -7.72
C PHE A 570 -2.83 -39.10 -8.31
N VAL A 571 -3.73 -39.57 -9.17
CA VAL A 571 -3.60 -40.88 -9.85
C VAL A 571 -2.30 -40.96 -10.65
N GLU A 572 -1.99 -39.94 -11.46
CA GLU A 572 -0.80 -39.92 -12.33
C GLU A 572 0.53 -39.93 -11.55
N ARG A 573 0.53 -39.46 -10.30
CA ARG A 573 1.77 -39.22 -9.52
C ARG A 573 1.93 -40.13 -8.32
N MET A 574 0.90 -40.91 -7.97
CA MET A 574 0.94 -41.79 -6.80
C MET A 574 1.87 -43.00 -6.98
N ASP A 575 2.11 -43.43 -8.23
CA ASP A 575 3.02 -44.54 -8.56
C ASP A 575 4.48 -44.11 -8.78
N HIS A 576 4.77 -42.81 -8.84
CA HIS A 576 6.14 -42.30 -8.98
C HIS A 576 6.88 -42.32 -7.62
N ARG A 577 7.71 -43.35 -7.41
CA ARG A 577 8.49 -43.58 -6.16
C ARG A 577 9.25 -42.35 -5.64
N ASP A 578 9.77 -41.51 -6.53
CA ASP A 578 10.61 -40.37 -6.15
C ASP A 578 9.83 -39.06 -5.91
N LEU A 579 8.63 -38.93 -6.49
CA LEU A 579 7.80 -37.71 -6.43
C LEU A 579 6.72 -37.78 -5.35
N PHE A 580 6.24 -38.99 -5.04
CA PHE A 580 5.14 -39.17 -4.11
C PHE A 580 5.41 -38.65 -2.69
N PRO A 581 6.57 -38.92 -2.05
CA PRO A 581 6.86 -38.38 -0.71
C PRO A 581 6.85 -36.85 -0.68
N VAL A 582 7.24 -36.20 -1.77
CA VAL A 582 7.25 -34.75 -1.92
C VAL A 582 5.83 -34.21 -2.06
N VAL A 583 5.00 -34.83 -2.90
CA VAL A 583 3.58 -34.47 -3.09
C VAL A 583 2.79 -34.66 -1.79
N GLN A 584 3.01 -35.77 -1.09
CA GLN A 584 2.36 -36.06 0.18
C GLN A 584 2.77 -35.07 1.28
N SER A 585 4.07 -34.73 1.36
CA SER A 585 4.60 -33.74 2.30
C SER A 585 4.08 -32.32 2.00
N ALA A 586 3.98 -31.95 0.72
CA ALA A 586 3.39 -30.68 0.28
C ALA A 586 1.89 -30.62 0.61
N ALA A 587 1.14 -31.71 0.38
CA ALA A 587 -0.29 -31.80 0.72
C ALA A 587 -0.52 -31.67 2.24
N ARG A 588 0.31 -32.33 3.07
CA ARG A 588 0.30 -32.18 4.53
C ARG A 588 0.61 -30.75 4.97
N LEU A 589 1.64 -30.14 4.39
CA LEU A 589 2.02 -28.75 4.69
C LEU A 589 0.90 -27.76 4.34
N LEU A 590 0.33 -27.88 3.14
CA LEU A 590 -0.78 -27.02 2.70
C LEU A 590 -2.04 -27.22 3.55
N HIS A 591 -2.33 -28.46 3.97
CA HIS A 591 -3.42 -28.73 4.91
C HIS A 591 -3.16 -28.09 6.28
N HIS A 592 -1.94 -28.18 6.82
CA HIS A 592 -1.58 -27.50 8.07
C HIS A 592 -1.69 -25.98 7.96
N LEU A 593 -1.23 -25.40 6.86
CA LEU A 593 -1.37 -23.96 6.60
C LEU A 593 -2.85 -23.55 6.52
N ALA A 594 -3.69 -24.32 5.82
CA ALA A 594 -5.13 -24.08 5.76
C ALA A 594 -5.79 -24.12 7.14
N GLY A 595 -5.35 -25.01 8.04
CA GLY A 595 -5.78 -25.03 9.44
C GLY A 595 -5.38 -23.76 10.20
N ILE A 596 -4.13 -23.32 10.07
CA ILE A 596 -3.63 -22.09 10.72
C ILE A 596 -4.41 -20.86 10.24
N PHE A 597 -4.64 -20.72 8.93
CA PHE A 597 -5.41 -19.61 8.40
C PHE A 597 -6.86 -19.66 8.89
N ARG A 598 -7.44 -20.85 9.02
CA ARG A 598 -8.81 -21.03 9.53
C ARG A 598 -8.93 -20.60 10.99
N GLU A 599 -8.02 -21.05 11.85
CA GLU A 599 -7.93 -20.62 13.26
C GLU A 599 -7.76 -19.10 13.40
N GLN A 600 -7.01 -18.47 12.50
CA GLN A 600 -6.80 -17.01 12.50
C GLN A 600 -7.97 -16.21 11.93
N SER A 601 -8.90 -16.88 11.22
CA SER A 601 -10.04 -16.25 10.55
C SER A 601 -11.39 -16.40 11.28
N GLN A 602 -11.44 -17.10 12.43
CA GLN A 602 -12.66 -17.16 13.23
C GLN A 602 -12.99 -15.78 13.84
N PRO A 603 -14.22 -15.26 13.67
CA PRO A 603 -14.65 -14.03 14.33
C PRO A 603 -14.67 -14.22 15.85
N SER A 604 -14.11 -13.25 16.58
CA SER A 604 -14.21 -13.20 18.04
C SER A 604 -15.68 -13.08 18.48
N HIS A 605 -16.21 -14.11 19.16
CA HIS A 605 -17.48 -13.98 19.87
C HIS A 605 -17.42 -12.84 20.91
N PRO A 606 -18.49 -12.04 21.07
CA PRO A 606 -18.50 -10.94 22.01
C PRO A 606 -18.75 -11.48 23.43
N ARG A 607 -17.70 -11.77 24.18
CA ARG A 607 -17.76 -11.92 25.64
C ARG A 607 -16.51 -11.37 26.30
N GLY A 608 -16.61 -10.11 26.76
CA GLY A 608 -15.74 -9.50 27.76
C GLY A 608 -14.30 -9.27 27.31
N LEU A 609 -13.71 -8.14 27.70
CA LEU A 609 -12.30 -7.86 27.46
C LEU A 609 -11.43 -9.05 27.94
N ARG A 610 -10.87 -9.81 26.99
CA ARG A 610 -9.67 -10.60 27.19
C ARG A 610 -8.61 -10.04 26.25
N LEU A 611 -7.72 -9.23 26.82
CA LEU A 611 -6.42 -8.95 26.24
C LEU A 611 -5.78 -10.29 25.85
N THR A 612 -5.48 -10.48 24.58
CA THR A 612 -4.66 -11.59 24.08
C THR A 612 -3.24 -11.37 24.58
N VAL A 613 -3.01 -11.82 25.80
CA VAL A 613 -1.72 -11.75 26.49
C VAL A 613 -0.77 -12.79 25.89
N ASP A 614 0.39 -12.33 25.39
CA ASP A 614 1.48 -13.18 24.93
C ASP A 614 2.00 -14.05 26.09
N LYS A 615 1.53 -15.32 26.12
CA LYS A 615 1.91 -16.32 27.13
C LYS A 615 3.42 -16.55 27.19
N LYS A 616 4.15 -16.30 26.10
CA LYS A 616 5.60 -16.47 26.02
C LYS A 616 6.33 -15.32 26.72
N LEU A 617 5.80 -14.11 26.62
CA LEU A 617 6.31 -12.93 27.33
C LEU A 617 6.09 -13.05 28.84
N TRP A 618 4.92 -13.50 29.28
CA TRP A 618 4.65 -13.72 30.71
C TRP A 618 5.47 -14.85 31.31
N ARG A 619 5.76 -15.92 30.55
CA ARG A 619 6.67 -16.96 31.02
C ARG A 619 8.08 -16.42 31.23
N LYS A 620 8.58 -15.60 30.30
CA LYS A 620 9.89 -14.92 30.44
C LYS A 620 9.93 -13.93 31.59
N ILE A 621 8.86 -13.16 31.80
CA ILE A 621 8.76 -12.22 32.93
C ILE A 621 8.71 -12.98 34.25
N ARG A 622 7.98 -14.09 34.31
CA ARG A 622 7.90 -14.96 35.51
C ARG A 622 9.24 -15.64 35.80
N GLU A 623 9.90 -16.20 34.78
CA GLU A 623 11.25 -16.78 34.89
C GLU A 623 12.28 -15.73 35.34
N LYS A 624 12.19 -14.49 34.83
CA LYS A 624 13.07 -13.36 35.22
C LYS A 624 12.81 -12.87 36.65
N LYS A 625 11.55 -12.83 37.09
CA LYS A 625 11.18 -12.47 38.48
C LYS A 625 11.61 -13.54 39.48
N ILE A 626 11.50 -14.82 39.12
CA ILE A 626 12.01 -15.94 39.93
C ILE A 626 13.54 -15.90 40.01
N ALA A 627 14.22 -15.60 38.90
CA ALA A 627 15.68 -15.42 38.87
C ALA A 627 16.17 -14.20 39.69
N MET A 628 15.30 -13.24 39.96
CA MET A 628 15.55 -12.09 40.84
C MET A 628 15.09 -12.33 42.30
N GLY A 629 14.64 -13.54 42.65
CA GLY A 629 14.32 -13.94 44.02
C GLY A 629 12.87 -13.72 44.46
N HIS A 630 11.95 -13.35 43.56
CA HIS A 630 10.53 -13.20 43.89
C HIS A 630 9.78 -14.54 43.87
N LYS A 631 8.86 -14.76 44.83
CA LYS A 631 8.06 -16.00 44.94
C LYS A 631 6.95 -16.07 43.88
N PRO A 632 6.48 -17.27 43.52
CA PRO A 632 5.62 -17.48 42.34
C PRO A 632 4.21 -16.88 42.40
N ASP A 633 3.70 -16.55 43.60
CA ASP A 633 2.28 -16.28 43.88
C ASP A 633 2.06 -15.05 44.79
N ASP A 634 2.80 -13.95 44.60
CA ASP A 634 2.39 -12.66 45.17
C ASP A 634 1.16 -12.16 44.40
N HIS A 635 -0.01 -12.36 44.99
CA HIS A 635 -1.30 -11.90 44.52
C HIS A 635 -1.52 -10.43 44.90
N GLU A 636 -1.75 -9.56 43.92
CA GLU A 636 -2.58 -8.36 44.10
C GLU A 636 -3.49 -8.16 42.88
N GLU A 637 -4.77 -8.41 43.10
CA GLU A 637 -5.91 -7.74 42.43
C GLU A 637 -6.84 -7.29 43.58
N PRO A 638 -7.76 -6.31 43.40
CA PRO A 638 -7.88 -5.29 42.35
C PRO A 638 -8.24 -3.89 42.91
N THR A 639 -8.21 -2.84 42.09
CA THR A 639 -9.21 -1.76 42.20
C THR A 639 -9.52 -1.16 40.82
N ILE A 640 -10.82 -1.08 40.53
CA ILE A 640 -11.47 -0.68 39.28
C ILE A 640 -11.76 0.83 39.29
N THR A 641 -11.81 1.44 38.09
CA THR A 641 -12.63 2.60 37.60
C THR A 641 -11.76 3.60 36.82
N MET A 642 -12.04 4.06 35.59
CA MET A 642 -13.11 3.86 34.60
C MET A 642 -12.50 3.51 33.24
#